data_AF-A0A2E8SXT1-F1
#
_entry.id   AF-A0A2E8SXT1-F1
#
_cell.length_a   1.000
_cell.length_b   1.000
_cell.length_c   1.000
_cell.angle_alpha   90.00
_cell.angle_beta   90.00
_cell.angle_gamma   90.00
#
_symmetry.space_group_name_H-M   'P 1'
#
loop_
_entity.id
_entity.type
_entity.pdbx_description
1 polymer ?
#
loop_
_entity_poly.entity_id
_entity_poly.type
_entity_poly.pdbx_seq_one_letter_code
_entity_poly.pdbx_strand_id
1 'polypeptide(L)'
;MTTMMSPKNMLIAGIVLVLLNVAALAPMATNAVEGAVEDNFASFSKESVCANDACTEAEEDWASSTSPRDFYGYSITNVADVMANGTAPIYERIGPVTYDITTTRTILDYDATAGELTYNSVKSFACSEDTEVPCDTQVSQLNIAFQPTVIGATSTLIGATMDATKAAFVTGMLAKDLESLAVGAPAAGVVATNMSQTVAYLETNFAMPTEMATAAAPAALADNYWSGYAANFAAAAGGMSYNQVNGLHENFSANFTGDSSINMSYAFYDAMGPGGEDLSLTGALGATMLAGHCSSFPTENATTIMADSASSGTMTRATIWGYMAMLNETIPDIDMTIARDWAMCAGVGAMTFAGLGGGDADWMLDTTGTAVNAATRLSYMGITMDNTAAMGMLFGAPGDDNITGLLEISDDKTDNGAAKFLADMAAGNMQDAMNTTGIQDPTTLAQVAAWVTGWFNDSTSLPMVLLGGSGDMTASLFVNTTFGAEDPLNGGYLSTSLNIGQEDGSSLWELLGRDAIDLDPSLSGHILYNEDTGLTTQGGAVLFLYGELSGQTPPIFDGNSLPWNEATIATMYGVDENVSSAMRLLMMGDPAKAGIYGTTAEAKVPGYLMSIGAMPYLTQSFNNWLLGWQDAATGGWLSLETNETYYGSGGVANGDGTNYTMCTGEAGACDKGETLAEDGSIYLSWRNEAMMNGTYGLITPESLVGTTGGFLTGTGDKVDVSGYAIANITCDGTSEVKGIPVDDCSASVVATERNIQANLLETYTLLDATPGALPVYFGSEISMQAEQLSGLIIAGSSESTFYLDTRAHTNQASTPSMSDLVPVFEIKSSSMIGDSDAEEMESAIVQNQDKMTYWMNFDSWIDFVTLFFWVAGIAMVGIGMVGAANASSEDDSLATAAAAEEASKAEDAPSEEEDADEGGE
;
A
#
# COMPACT_ATOMS: atom_id res chain seq x y z
N MET A 1 -6.57 2.66 -101.91
CA MET A 1 -5.61 1.69 -101.33
C MET A 1 -6.29 1.19 -100.07
N THR A 2 -6.98 0.06 -100.19
CA THR A 2 -8.07 -0.31 -99.27
C THR A 2 -8.18 -1.83 -99.30
N THR A 3 -7.29 -2.49 -98.56
CA THR A 3 -7.33 -3.94 -98.35
C THR A 3 -8.44 -4.27 -97.36
N MET A 4 -9.66 -4.48 -97.86
CA MET A 4 -10.69 -5.19 -97.12
C MET A 4 -10.15 -6.59 -96.78
N MET A 5 -10.19 -6.96 -95.50
CA MET A 5 -9.84 -8.31 -95.07
C MET A 5 -10.87 -9.32 -95.60
N SER A 6 -10.41 -10.54 -95.92
CA SER A 6 -11.32 -11.66 -96.20
C SER A 6 -12.18 -11.96 -94.97
N PRO A 7 -13.48 -12.31 -95.10
CA PRO A 7 -14.32 -12.71 -93.97
C PRO A 7 -13.69 -13.83 -93.11
N LYS A 8 -12.97 -14.77 -93.74
CA LYS A 8 -12.22 -15.81 -93.02
C LYS A 8 -11.08 -15.23 -92.16
N ASN A 9 -10.41 -14.19 -92.65
CA ASN A 9 -9.33 -13.54 -91.90
C ASN A 9 -9.88 -12.66 -90.78
N MET A 10 -11.06 -12.04 -90.96
CA MET A 10 -11.75 -11.30 -89.89
C MET A 10 -12.26 -12.24 -88.79
N LEU A 11 -12.83 -13.39 -89.17
CA LEU A 11 -13.23 -14.44 -88.22
C LEU A 11 -12.01 -14.96 -87.42
N ILE A 12 -10.90 -15.26 -88.09
CA ILE A 12 -9.65 -15.69 -87.42
C ILE A 12 -9.10 -14.59 -86.52
N ALA A 13 -9.03 -13.34 -86.98
CA ALA A 13 -8.56 -12.22 -86.17
C ALA A 13 -9.43 -11.98 -84.92
N GLY A 14 -10.76 -12.04 -85.07
CA GLY A 14 -11.68 -11.90 -83.95
C GLY A 14 -11.56 -13.03 -82.93
N ILE A 15 -11.42 -14.28 -83.38
CA ILE A 15 -11.14 -15.43 -82.51
C ILE A 15 -9.79 -15.27 -81.81
N VAL A 16 -8.74 -14.82 -82.51
CA VAL A 16 -7.41 -14.59 -81.92
C VAL A 16 -7.45 -13.47 -80.87
N LEU A 17 -8.23 -12.40 -81.05
CA LEU A 17 -8.38 -11.35 -80.05
C LEU A 17 -9.12 -11.84 -78.79
N VAL A 18 -10.19 -12.64 -78.95
CA VAL A 18 -10.88 -13.26 -77.81
C VAL A 18 -9.98 -14.27 -77.09
N LEU A 19 -9.18 -15.06 -77.82
CA LEU A 19 -8.18 -15.96 -77.23
C LEU A 19 -7.04 -15.20 -76.55
N LEU A 20 -6.61 -14.04 -77.06
CA LEU A 20 -5.64 -13.18 -76.39
C LEU A 20 -6.21 -12.59 -75.09
N ASN A 21 -7.49 -12.22 -75.04
CA ASN A 21 -8.15 -11.86 -73.78
C ASN A 21 -8.09 -13.00 -72.76
N VAL A 22 -8.60 -14.18 -73.12
CA VAL A 22 -8.79 -15.28 -72.15
C VAL A 22 -7.49 -16.02 -71.79
N ALA A 23 -6.52 -16.14 -72.72
CA ALA A 23 -5.34 -16.98 -72.54
C ALA A 23 -4.01 -16.20 -72.41
N ALA A 24 -4.03 -14.87 -72.47
CA ALA A 24 -2.82 -14.05 -72.27
C ALA A 24 -3.09 -12.83 -71.37
N LEU A 25 -4.04 -11.95 -71.74
CA LEU A 25 -4.32 -10.73 -70.99
C LEU A 25 -4.95 -11.00 -69.63
N ALA A 26 -5.93 -11.92 -69.53
CA ALA A 26 -6.50 -12.31 -68.26
C ALA A 26 -5.45 -12.91 -67.29
N PRO A 27 -4.68 -13.96 -67.63
CA PRO A 27 -3.59 -14.42 -66.75
C PRO A 27 -2.53 -13.38 -66.43
N MET A 28 -2.25 -12.43 -67.34
CA MET A 28 -1.28 -11.36 -67.10
C MET A 28 -1.81 -10.30 -66.13
N ALA A 29 -3.10 -9.98 -66.17
CA ALA A 29 -3.74 -9.05 -65.24
C ALA A 29 -3.97 -9.70 -63.88
N THR A 30 -4.63 -10.87 -63.82
CA THR A 30 -4.98 -11.52 -62.56
C THR A 30 -3.75 -11.93 -61.74
N ASN A 31 -2.66 -12.31 -62.40
CA ASN A 31 -1.40 -12.66 -61.72
C ASN A 31 -0.53 -11.42 -61.37
N ALA A 32 -0.95 -10.21 -61.75
CA ALA A 32 -0.30 -8.97 -61.32
C ALA A 32 -0.97 -8.37 -60.08
N VAL A 33 -2.17 -8.82 -59.70
CA VAL A 33 -2.91 -8.30 -58.54
C VAL A 33 -2.15 -8.53 -57.24
N GLU A 34 -1.59 -9.73 -57.03
CA GLU A 34 -0.81 -10.10 -55.83
C GLU A 34 0.31 -9.07 -55.53
N GLY A 35 1.18 -8.81 -56.51
CA GLY A 35 2.25 -7.80 -56.37
C GLY A 35 1.75 -6.34 -56.39
N ALA A 36 0.60 -6.06 -57.02
CA ALA A 36 -0.01 -4.72 -56.97
C ALA A 36 -0.67 -4.42 -55.62
N VAL A 37 -1.17 -5.44 -54.92
CA VAL A 37 -1.65 -5.37 -53.54
C VAL A 37 -0.46 -5.23 -52.60
N GLU A 38 0.62 -6.00 -52.78
CA GLU A 38 1.88 -5.84 -52.04
C GLU A 38 2.44 -4.40 -52.18
N ASP A 39 2.53 -3.87 -53.42
CA ASP A 39 2.97 -2.49 -53.69
C ASP A 39 2.00 -1.43 -53.10
N ASN A 40 0.68 -1.57 -53.28
CA ASN A 40 -0.30 -0.59 -52.78
C ASN A 40 -0.37 -0.57 -51.25
N PHE A 41 -0.31 -1.73 -50.60
CA PHE A 41 -0.30 -1.81 -49.14
C PHE A 41 1.08 -1.56 -48.54
N ALA A 42 2.15 -1.39 -49.34
CA ALA A 42 3.51 -1.14 -48.86
C ALA A 42 3.62 0.06 -47.91
N SER A 43 2.87 1.15 -48.18
CA SER A 43 2.87 2.40 -47.40
C SER A 43 1.56 2.66 -46.62
N PHE A 44 0.60 1.73 -46.62
CA PHE A 44 -0.74 1.95 -46.08
C PHE A 44 -0.78 2.45 -44.62
N SER A 45 0.06 1.92 -43.72
CA SER A 45 0.10 2.37 -42.31
C SER A 45 0.66 3.78 -42.11
N LYS A 46 1.24 4.39 -43.15
CA LYS A 46 1.53 5.82 -43.22
C LYS A 46 0.39 6.58 -43.90
N GLU A 47 -0.07 6.10 -45.05
CA GLU A 47 -1.06 6.82 -45.88
C GLU A 47 -2.46 6.90 -45.23
N SER A 48 -2.82 5.95 -44.38
CA SER A 48 -4.04 6.02 -43.54
C SER A 48 -3.93 6.92 -42.31
N VAL A 49 -2.77 7.56 -42.09
CA VAL A 49 -2.45 8.33 -40.87
C VAL A 49 -1.97 9.75 -41.18
N CYS A 50 -1.17 9.92 -42.22
CA CYS A 50 -0.42 11.15 -42.53
C CYS A 50 -1.05 11.91 -43.71
N ALA A 51 -1.69 13.04 -43.45
CA ALA A 51 -2.30 13.89 -44.49
C ALA A 51 -1.27 14.63 -45.39
N ASN A 52 0.03 14.44 -45.14
CA ASN A 52 1.10 14.92 -46.00
C ASN A 52 2.36 14.01 -45.95
N ASP A 53 3.19 14.06 -46.99
CA ASP A 53 4.42 13.24 -47.15
C ASP A 53 5.36 13.24 -45.93
N ALA A 54 5.35 14.33 -45.16
CA ALA A 54 6.22 14.60 -44.02
C ALA A 54 5.59 14.23 -42.66
N CYS A 55 4.37 13.69 -42.66
CA CYS A 55 3.57 13.33 -41.49
C CYS A 55 3.50 14.41 -40.40
N THR A 56 3.41 15.69 -40.77
CA THR A 56 3.26 16.79 -39.80
C THR A 56 1.79 17.13 -39.50
N GLU A 57 0.87 16.55 -40.25
CA GLU A 57 -0.58 16.73 -40.17
C GLU A 57 -1.20 15.34 -40.30
N ALA A 58 -2.15 15.00 -39.43
CA ALA A 58 -2.83 13.72 -39.41
C ALA A 58 -4.07 13.74 -40.33
N GLU A 59 -4.43 12.60 -40.90
CA GLU A 59 -5.72 12.45 -41.60
C GLU A 59 -6.90 12.60 -40.64
N GLU A 60 -7.97 13.29 -41.06
CA GLU A 60 -9.02 13.79 -40.15
C GLU A 60 -9.75 12.63 -39.43
N ASP A 61 -10.09 11.57 -40.16
CA ASP A 61 -10.80 10.39 -39.62
C ASP A 61 -9.91 9.50 -38.71
N TRP A 62 -8.58 9.55 -38.88
CA TRP A 62 -7.63 8.87 -37.98
C TRP A 62 -7.31 9.74 -36.75
N ALA A 63 -7.22 11.06 -36.93
CA ALA A 63 -6.97 12.01 -35.85
C ALA A 63 -8.11 12.05 -34.82
N SER A 64 -9.34 11.72 -35.22
CA SER A 64 -10.51 11.67 -34.34
C SER A 64 -11.50 10.57 -34.77
N SER A 65 -11.27 9.33 -34.32
CA SER A 65 -12.17 8.20 -34.63
C SER A 65 -13.12 7.88 -33.46
N THR A 66 -14.43 7.79 -33.71
CA THR A 66 -15.43 7.35 -32.71
C THR A 66 -15.91 5.93 -32.97
N SER A 67 -15.95 5.08 -31.96
CA SER A 67 -16.51 3.71 -32.05
C SER A 67 -17.33 3.32 -30.80
N PRO A 68 -18.46 2.62 -30.97
CA PRO A 68 -19.25 2.10 -29.84
C PRO A 68 -18.55 0.89 -29.21
N ARG A 69 -18.70 0.73 -27.89
CA ARG A 69 -18.20 -0.42 -27.13
C ARG A 69 -19.17 -0.79 -26.00
N ASP A 70 -19.42 -2.09 -25.84
CA ASP A 70 -20.34 -2.63 -24.83
C ASP A 70 -19.60 -3.04 -23.56
N PHE A 71 -20.10 -2.60 -22.41
CA PHE A 71 -19.56 -2.94 -21.10
C PHE A 71 -20.62 -3.64 -20.24
N TYR A 72 -20.20 -4.60 -19.41
CA TYR A 72 -21.07 -5.26 -18.44
C TYR A 72 -20.40 -5.29 -17.06
N GLY A 73 -21.14 -4.91 -16.02
CA GLY A 73 -20.68 -4.95 -14.63
C GLY A 73 -21.49 -5.95 -13.82
N TYR A 74 -20.84 -6.79 -13.03
CA TYR A 74 -21.50 -7.78 -12.19
C TYR A 74 -21.77 -7.18 -10.79
N SER A 75 -22.99 -6.69 -10.59
CA SER A 75 -23.39 -5.97 -9.38
C SER A 75 -23.73 -6.94 -8.23
N ILE A 76 -23.24 -6.65 -7.02
CA ILE A 76 -23.47 -7.42 -5.80
C ILE A 76 -24.85 -7.06 -5.22
N THR A 77 -25.82 -7.95 -5.43
CA THR A 77 -27.23 -7.77 -5.07
C THR A 77 -27.49 -7.78 -3.55
N ASN A 78 -26.64 -8.46 -2.78
CA ASN A 78 -26.75 -8.61 -1.32
C ASN A 78 -25.72 -7.76 -0.52
N VAL A 79 -25.16 -6.70 -1.09
CA VAL A 79 -24.02 -5.96 -0.51
C VAL A 79 -24.20 -5.55 0.96
N ALA A 80 -25.42 -5.18 1.38
CA ALA A 80 -25.70 -4.85 2.79
C ALA A 80 -25.58 -6.03 3.76
N ASP A 81 -25.81 -7.26 3.29
CA ASP A 81 -25.66 -8.50 4.06
C ASP A 81 -24.20 -8.99 4.05
N VAL A 82 -23.49 -8.82 2.92
CA VAL A 82 -22.03 -9.02 2.83
C VAL A 82 -21.33 -8.13 3.86
N MET A 83 -21.66 -6.83 3.89
CA MET A 83 -21.07 -5.85 4.81
C MET A 83 -21.43 -6.07 6.29
N ALA A 84 -22.61 -6.60 6.59
CA ALA A 84 -23.09 -6.74 7.98
C ALA A 84 -22.83 -8.11 8.61
N ASN A 85 -22.75 -9.17 7.81
CA ASN A 85 -22.72 -10.56 8.27
C ASN A 85 -21.60 -11.40 7.61
N GLY A 86 -20.78 -10.83 6.72
CA GLY A 86 -19.71 -11.55 6.02
C GLY A 86 -20.21 -12.64 5.08
N THR A 87 -21.45 -12.53 4.56
CA THR A 87 -22.01 -13.52 3.64
C THR A 87 -21.38 -13.45 2.25
N ALA A 88 -21.45 -14.54 1.49
CA ALA A 88 -20.89 -14.59 0.15
C ALA A 88 -21.61 -13.60 -0.80
N PRO A 89 -20.88 -12.80 -1.60
CA PRO A 89 -21.47 -11.92 -2.59
C PRO A 89 -22.29 -12.67 -3.66
N ILE A 90 -23.45 -12.12 -4.02
CA ILE A 90 -24.35 -12.64 -5.05
C ILE A 90 -24.36 -11.65 -6.24
N TYR A 91 -23.60 -12.00 -7.27
CA TYR A 91 -23.39 -11.20 -8.47
C TYR A 91 -24.53 -11.32 -9.49
N GLU A 92 -24.98 -10.19 -10.04
CA GLU A 92 -25.95 -10.09 -11.15
C GLU A 92 -25.36 -9.23 -12.28
N ARG A 93 -25.34 -9.77 -13.51
CA ARG A 93 -24.75 -9.14 -14.70
C ARG A 93 -25.63 -7.98 -15.20
N ILE A 94 -25.12 -6.76 -15.15
CA ILE A 94 -25.78 -5.54 -15.62
C ILE A 94 -25.08 -5.05 -16.90
N GLY A 95 -25.84 -4.96 -18.00
CA GLY A 95 -25.41 -4.42 -19.29
C GLY A 95 -26.19 -5.05 -20.47
N PRO A 96 -25.92 -4.63 -21.72
CA PRO A 96 -24.82 -3.74 -22.10
C PRO A 96 -25.07 -2.30 -21.65
N VAL A 97 -24.02 -1.67 -21.13
CA VAL A 97 -23.88 -0.22 -21.07
C VAL A 97 -22.95 0.16 -22.21
N THR A 98 -23.49 0.79 -23.24
CA THR A 98 -22.78 1.12 -24.49
C THR A 98 -22.25 2.55 -24.42
N TYR A 99 -20.94 2.72 -24.64
CA TYR A 99 -20.32 4.03 -24.76
C TYR A 99 -19.80 4.25 -26.18
N ASP A 100 -20.03 5.45 -26.71
CA ASP A 100 -19.37 5.95 -27.91
C ASP A 100 -18.02 6.53 -27.48
N ILE A 101 -16.94 5.81 -27.81
CA ILE A 101 -15.57 6.15 -27.42
C ILE A 101 -14.92 6.91 -28.57
N THR A 102 -14.64 8.20 -28.37
CA THR A 102 -13.89 9.03 -29.33
C THR A 102 -12.42 9.02 -28.97
N THR A 103 -11.59 8.46 -29.85
CA THR A 103 -10.13 8.42 -29.70
C THR A 103 -9.51 9.54 -30.53
N THR A 104 -8.92 10.51 -29.85
CA THR A 104 -8.17 11.63 -30.43
C THR A 104 -6.69 11.25 -30.51
N ARG A 105 -6.08 11.37 -31.69
CA ARG A 105 -4.68 11.01 -31.93
C ARG A 105 -3.88 12.22 -32.43
N THR A 106 -2.70 12.43 -31.86
CA THR A 106 -1.80 13.54 -32.22
C THR A 106 -0.41 13.01 -32.54
N ILE A 107 0.07 13.19 -33.77
CA ILE A 107 1.44 12.82 -34.17
C ILE A 107 2.44 13.66 -33.38
N LEU A 108 3.48 13.00 -32.85
CA LEU A 108 4.55 13.62 -32.08
C LEU A 108 5.88 13.66 -32.84
N ASP A 109 6.25 12.57 -33.51
CA ASP A 109 7.50 12.45 -34.28
C ASP A 109 7.40 11.38 -35.38
N TYR A 110 8.24 11.49 -36.40
CA TYR A 110 8.27 10.61 -37.58
C TYR A 110 9.69 10.47 -38.15
N ASP A 111 10.25 9.26 -38.13
CA ASP A 111 11.53 8.95 -38.79
C ASP A 111 11.34 8.03 -40.01
N ALA A 112 11.29 8.66 -41.18
CA ALA A 112 11.27 8.02 -42.50
C ALA A 112 12.50 7.12 -42.80
N THR A 113 13.55 7.18 -41.98
CA THR A 113 14.77 6.36 -42.11
C THR A 113 14.66 5.05 -41.31
N ALA A 114 14.00 5.11 -40.15
CA ALA A 114 13.71 3.97 -39.31
C ALA A 114 12.42 3.25 -39.74
N GLY A 115 11.50 3.98 -40.38
CA GLY A 115 10.13 3.52 -40.67
C GLY A 115 9.22 3.61 -39.46
N GLU A 116 9.45 4.60 -38.58
CA GLU A 116 8.79 4.71 -37.27
C GLU A 116 7.93 5.98 -37.18
N LEU A 117 6.71 5.85 -36.64
CA LEU A 117 5.82 6.96 -36.33
C LEU A 117 5.43 6.92 -34.84
N THR A 118 5.59 8.02 -34.13
CA THR A 118 5.17 8.16 -32.73
C THR A 118 3.98 9.12 -32.62
N TYR A 119 2.92 8.71 -31.91
CA TYR A 119 1.72 9.52 -31.68
C TYR A 119 1.18 9.37 -30.25
N ASN A 120 0.59 10.43 -29.72
CA ASN A 120 -0.19 10.43 -28.48
C ASN A 120 -1.65 10.05 -28.78
N SER A 121 -2.29 9.30 -27.89
CA SER A 121 -3.68 8.84 -27.99
C SER A 121 -4.45 9.10 -26.71
N VAL A 122 -5.53 9.89 -26.80
CA VAL A 122 -6.45 10.21 -25.70
C VAL A 122 -7.85 9.70 -26.04
N LYS A 123 -8.54 9.07 -25.09
CA LYS A 123 -9.91 8.55 -25.26
C LYS A 123 -10.90 9.41 -24.49
N SER A 124 -12.04 9.73 -25.09
CA SER A 124 -13.18 10.37 -24.42
C SER A 124 -14.44 9.51 -24.58
N PHE A 125 -15.17 9.30 -23.49
CA PHE A 125 -16.30 8.37 -23.41
C PHE A 125 -17.62 9.14 -23.30
N ALA A 126 -18.54 8.93 -24.25
CA ALA A 126 -19.91 9.41 -24.17
C ALA A 126 -20.88 8.24 -23.97
N CYS A 127 -21.89 8.40 -23.12
CA CYS A 127 -22.96 7.41 -22.98
C CYS A 127 -23.80 7.40 -24.27
N SER A 128 -23.91 6.26 -24.96
CA SER A 128 -24.55 6.20 -26.28
C SER A 128 -26.07 6.39 -26.21
N GLU A 129 -26.69 6.99 -27.24
CA GLU A 129 -28.15 7.15 -27.30
C GLU A 129 -28.88 5.80 -27.45
N ASP A 130 -28.20 4.77 -27.99
CA ASP A 130 -28.76 3.43 -28.23
C ASP A 130 -28.45 2.40 -27.10
N THR A 131 -27.85 2.81 -25.97
CA THR A 131 -27.51 1.90 -24.86
C THR A 131 -28.74 1.20 -24.25
N GLU A 132 -28.69 -0.12 -24.07
CA GLU A 132 -29.80 -0.88 -23.46
C GLU A 132 -29.95 -0.56 -21.96
N VAL A 133 -28.82 -0.40 -21.25
CA VAL A 133 -28.78 -0.02 -19.84
C VAL A 133 -28.22 1.41 -19.69
N PRO A 134 -28.89 2.33 -18.99
CA PRO A 134 -28.39 3.70 -18.78
C PRO A 134 -27.07 3.75 -18.01
N CYS A 135 -26.12 4.58 -18.42
CA CYS A 135 -24.80 4.69 -17.78
C CYS A 135 -24.83 5.21 -16.32
N ASP A 136 -25.93 5.82 -15.87
CA ASP A 136 -26.12 6.21 -14.46
C ASP A 136 -26.71 5.08 -13.57
N THR A 137 -26.95 3.89 -14.14
CA THR A 137 -27.39 2.69 -13.41
C THR A 137 -26.44 2.38 -12.26
N GLN A 138 -26.99 2.12 -11.08
CA GLN A 138 -26.19 1.84 -9.89
C GLN A 138 -25.65 0.41 -9.91
N VAL A 139 -24.34 0.27 -9.74
CA VAL A 139 -23.64 -1.00 -9.53
C VAL A 139 -23.06 -1.04 -8.12
N SER A 140 -23.09 -2.21 -7.49
CA SER A 140 -22.42 -2.47 -6.21
C SER A 140 -21.23 -3.39 -6.47
N GLN A 141 -20.01 -2.96 -6.19
CA GLN A 141 -18.79 -3.65 -6.60
C GLN A 141 -17.73 -3.66 -5.49
N LEU A 142 -16.73 -4.53 -5.64
CA LEU A 142 -15.51 -4.51 -4.81
C LEU A 142 -14.81 -3.15 -4.94
N ASN A 143 -14.41 -2.55 -3.82
CA ASN A 143 -13.51 -1.40 -3.85
C ASN A 143 -12.08 -1.88 -4.11
N ILE A 144 -11.61 -1.69 -5.35
CA ILE A 144 -10.29 -2.14 -5.79
C ILE A 144 -9.14 -1.57 -4.95
N ALA A 145 -9.31 -0.39 -4.33
CA ALA A 145 -8.28 0.27 -3.54
C ALA A 145 -8.31 -0.08 -2.03
N PHE A 146 -9.40 -0.65 -1.52
CA PHE A 146 -9.51 -0.93 -0.08
C PHE A 146 -8.50 -1.97 0.40
N GLN A 147 -8.45 -3.14 -0.25
CA GLN A 147 -7.60 -4.25 0.18
C GLN A 147 -6.08 -4.01 -0.04
N PRO A 148 -5.63 -3.34 -1.12
CA PRO A 148 -4.25 -2.84 -1.23
C PRO A 148 -3.92 -1.83 -0.12
N THR A 149 -4.86 -0.93 0.21
CA THR A 149 -4.67 0.04 1.30
C THR A 149 -4.59 -0.66 2.66
N VAL A 150 -5.33 -1.75 2.90
CA VAL A 150 -5.16 -2.57 4.12
C VAL A 150 -3.72 -3.08 4.27
N ILE A 151 -3.10 -3.56 3.17
CA ILE A 151 -1.72 -4.05 3.19
C ILE A 151 -0.75 -2.86 3.39
N GLY A 152 -0.88 -1.79 2.58
CA GLY A 152 0.00 -0.63 2.63
C GLY A 152 -0.07 0.17 3.95
N ALA A 153 -1.26 0.30 4.54
CA ALA A 153 -1.46 1.03 5.80
C ALA A 153 -1.11 0.20 7.05
N THR A 154 -0.77 -1.08 6.91
CA THR A 154 -0.38 -1.95 8.04
C THR A 154 0.82 -1.37 8.81
N SER A 155 1.88 -0.93 8.11
CA SER A 155 3.02 -0.28 8.75
C SER A 155 2.66 1.01 9.48
N THR A 156 1.79 1.82 8.85
CA THR A 156 1.33 3.10 9.40
C THR A 156 0.51 2.92 10.66
N LEU A 157 -0.39 1.91 10.72
CA LEU A 157 -1.18 1.65 11.91
C LEU A 157 -0.33 1.07 13.05
N ILE A 158 0.67 0.22 12.76
CA ILE A 158 1.60 -0.28 13.79
C ILE A 158 2.41 0.90 14.35
N GLY A 159 2.95 1.78 13.49
CA GLY A 159 3.64 3.01 13.91
C GLY A 159 2.76 3.92 14.78
N ALA A 160 1.55 4.23 14.32
CA ALA A 160 0.58 5.03 15.08
C ALA A 160 0.18 4.38 16.41
N THR A 161 0.10 3.05 16.48
CA THR A 161 -0.15 2.31 17.73
C THR A 161 1.02 2.45 18.70
N MET A 162 2.26 2.41 18.21
CA MET A 162 3.44 2.63 19.04
C MET A 162 3.50 4.08 19.54
N ASP A 163 3.23 5.08 18.69
CA ASP A 163 3.19 6.50 19.09
C ASP A 163 2.02 6.80 20.06
N ALA A 164 0.87 6.17 19.90
CA ALA A 164 -0.24 6.26 20.85
C ALA A 164 0.14 5.66 22.21
N THR A 165 0.82 4.51 22.22
CA THR A 165 1.37 3.89 23.44
C THR A 165 2.39 4.81 24.11
N LYS A 166 3.26 5.45 23.31
CA LYS A 166 4.24 6.45 23.75
C LYS A 166 3.56 7.66 24.39
N ALA A 167 2.51 8.19 23.76
CA ALA A 167 1.75 9.32 24.28
C ALA A 167 0.93 8.97 25.55
N ALA A 168 0.45 7.74 25.68
CA ALA A 168 -0.17 7.25 26.92
C ALA A 168 0.83 7.20 28.09
N PHE A 169 2.05 6.70 27.86
CA PHE A 169 3.15 6.80 28.83
C PHE A 169 3.45 8.26 29.20
N VAL A 170 3.58 9.14 28.20
CA VAL A 170 3.78 10.58 28.43
C VAL A 170 2.66 11.15 29.30
N THR A 171 1.38 10.86 29.01
CA THR A 171 0.22 11.31 29.80
C THR A 171 0.37 10.93 31.28
N GLY A 172 0.77 9.69 31.56
CA GLY A 172 1.06 9.23 32.93
C GLY A 172 2.24 9.96 33.58
N MET A 173 3.30 10.24 32.81
CA MET A 173 4.47 10.99 33.32
C MET A 173 4.17 12.47 33.57
N LEU A 174 3.35 13.13 32.75
CA LEU A 174 2.90 14.52 32.99
C LEU A 174 2.10 14.61 34.31
N ALA A 175 1.29 13.60 34.63
CA ALA A 175 0.60 13.52 35.92
C ALA A 175 1.59 13.31 37.09
N LYS A 176 2.60 12.45 36.92
CA LYS A 176 3.63 12.20 37.96
C LYS A 176 4.61 13.36 38.16
N ASP A 177 4.90 14.14 37.13
CA ASP A 177 5.60 15.42 37.25
C ASP A 177 4.86 16.36 38.20
N LEU A 178 3.57 16.58 37.95
CA LEU A 178 2.74 17.45 38.77
C LEU A 178 2.57 16.93 40.19
N GLU A 179 2.36 15.62 40.39
CA GLU A 179 2.18 14.98 41.70
C GLU A 179 3.47 15.04 42.55
N SER A 180 4.62 14.69 41.97
CA SER A 180 5.84 14.38 42.72
C SER A 180 7.17 14.78 42.05
N LEU A 181 7.40 14.46 40.77
CA LEU A 181 8.76 14.55 40.19
C LEU A 181 9.25 16.00 40.08
N ALA A 182 8.39 16.94 39.67
CA ALA A 182 8.73 18.35 39.55
C ALA A 182 9.03 19.02 40.91
N VAL A 183 8.64 18.39 42.03
CA VAL A 183 8.86 18.91 43.38
C VAL A 183 10.27 18.57 43.90
N GLY A 184 10.95 17.57 43.32
CA GLY A 184 12.27 17.12 43.77
C GLY A 184 13.34 18.22 43.74
N ALA A 185 13.46 18.95 42.63
CA ALA A 185 14.45 20.03 42.50
C ALA A 185 14.15 21.25 43.41
N PRO A 186 12.91 21.76 43.52
CA PRO A 186 12.52 22.72 44.56
C PRO A 186 12.84 22.25 45.99
N ALA A 187 12.54 21.00 46.34
CA ALA A 187 12.79 20.45 47.67
C ALA A 187 14.29 20.38 47.99
N ALA A 188 15.08 19.86 47.05
CA ALA A 188 16.54 19.84 47.12
C ALA A 188 17.14 21.26 47.25
N GLY A 189 16.58 22.24 46.52
CA GLY A 189 16.95 23.66 46.62
C GLY A 189 16.66 24.27 48.00
N VAL A 190 15.56 23.88 48.65
CA VAL A 190 15.26 24.26 50.04
C VAL A 190 16.23 23.60 51.02
N VAL A 191 16.58 22.32 50.84
CA VAL A 191 17.60 21.64 51.66
C VAL A 191 18.96 22.33 51.52
N ALA A 192 19.42 22.61 50.30
CA ALA A 192 20.68 23.33 50.04
C ALA A 192 20.67 24.77 50.61
N THR A 193 19.51 25.43 50.61
CA THR A 193 19.32 26.75 51.23
C THR A 193 19.44 26.67 52.75
N ASN A 194 18.76 25.70 53.38
CA ASN A 194 18.81 25.46 54.83
C ASN A 194 20.23 25.07 55.28
N MET A 195 20.94 24.28 54.48
CA MET A 195 22.34 23.94 54.68
C MET A 195 23.23 25.20 54.67
N SER A 196 23.07 26.06 53.66
CA SER A 196 23.82 27.32 53.54
C SER A 196 23.55 28.28 54.71
N GLN A 197 22.30 28.36 55.17
CA GLN A 197 21.93 29.11 56.37
C GLN A 197 22.55 28.51 57.64
N THR A 198 22.65 27.18 57.73
CA THR A 198 23.29 26.47 58.85
C THR A 198 24.78 26.76 58.92
N VAL A 199 25.50 26.81 57.78
CA VAL A 199 26.90 27.26 57.72
C VAL A 199 27.05 28.68 58.29
N ALA A 200 26.27 29.64 57.77
CA ALA A 200 26.33 31.04 58.22
C ALA A 200 25.94 31.19 59.71
N TYR A 201 25.02 30.36 60.21
CA TYR A 201 24.65 30.29 61.63
C TYR A 201 25.82 29.80 62.50
N LEU A 202 26.53 28.74 62.08
CA LEU A 202 27.70 28.19 62.78
C LEU A 202 28.88 29.18 62.80
N GLU A 203 29.19 29.82 61.66
CA GLU A 203 30.19 30.88 61.60
C GLU A 203 29.85 32.03 62.57
N THR A 204 28.61 32.53 62.52
CA THR A 204 28.21 33.75 63.25
C THR A 204 28.06 33.52 64.76
N ASN A 205 27.50 32.39 65.18
CA ASN A 205 27.11 32.14 66.57
C ASN A 205 28.14 31.33 67.36
N PHE A 206 28.96 30.52 66.68
CA PHE A 206 30.00 29.67 67.29
C PHE A 206 31.43 30.09 66.90
N ALA A 207 31.58 31.16 66.11
CA ALA A 207 32.86 31.68 65.63
C ALA A 207 33.71 30.63 64.87
N MET A 208 33.04 29.70 64.20
CA MET A 208 33.70 28.62 63.44
C MET A 208 34.28 29.16 62.12
N PRO A 209 35.48 28.73 61.71
CA PRO A 209 35.99 28.97 60.36
C PRO A 209 35.09 28.31 59.30
N THR A 210 34.92 28.93 58.13
CA THR A 210 34.05 28.47 57.04
C THR A 210 34.20 26.98 56.72
N GLU A 211 35.44 26.50 56.56
CA GLU A 211 35.73 25.08 56.27
C GLU A 211 35.19 24.12 57.35
N MET A 212 35.29 24.50 58.63
CA MET A 212 34.73 23.74 59.74
C MET A 212 33.21 23.89 59.86
N ALA A 213 32.66 25.07 59.53
CA ALA A 213 31.22 25.32 59.52
C ALA A 213 30.52 24.50 58.42
N THR A 214 31.09 24.47 57.21
CA THR A 214 30.62 23.62 56.09
C THR A 214 30.69 22.13 56.44
N ALA A 215 31.79 21.67 57.05
CA ALA A 215 31.92 20.27 57.46
C ALA A 215 30.96 19.84 58.60
N ALA A 216 30.51 20.79 59.43
CA ALA A 216 29.59 20.52 60.55
C ALA A 216 28.11 20.76 60.22
N ALA A 217 27.80 21.58 59.21
CA ALA A 217 26.43 21.95 58.86
C ALA A 217 25.49 20.75 58.55
N PRO A 218 25.92 19.67 57.88
CA PRO A 218 25.04 18.54 57.61
C PRO A 218 24.50 17.85 58.87
N ALA A 219 25.33 17.71 59.90
CA ALA A 219 24.90 17.16 61.18
C ALA A 219 24.03 18.17 61.96
N ALA A 220 24.42 19.44 61.99
CA ALA A 220 23.67 20.49 62.67
C ALA A 220 22.28 20.76 62.05
N LEU A 221 22.12 20.55 60.74
CA LEU A 221 20.83 20.62 60.05
C LEU A 221 19.93 19.43 60.42
N ALA A 222 20.49 18.21 60.50
CA ALA A 222 19.74 17.04 60.96
C ALA A 222 19.31 17.15 62.44
N ASP A 223 20.16 17.71 63.31
CA ASP A 223 19.79 18.07 64.69
C ASP A 223 18.68 19.13 64.74
N ASN A 224 18.62 20.04 63.76
CA ASN A 224 17.54 21.02 63.64
C ASN A 224 16.22 20.34 63.25
N TYR A 225 16.25 19.42 62.27
CA TYR A 225 15.09 18.61 61.89
C TYR A 225 14.57 17.76 63.07
N TRP A 226 15.46 17.12 63.83
CA TRP A 226 15.08 16.42 65.06
C TRP A 226 14.44 17.37 66.09
N SER A 227 15.03 18.56 66.30
CA SER A 227 14.49 19.55 67.24
C SER A 227 13.08 20.01 66.85
N GLY A 228 12.83 20.19 65.55
CA GLY A 228 11.49 20.50 65.01
C GLY A 228 10.51 19.34 65.19
N TYR A 229 10.91 18.12 64.81
CA TYR A 229 10.10 16.90 64.98
C TYR A 229 9.73 16.66 66.44
N ALA A 230 10.70 16.69 67.36
CA ALA A 230 10.48 16.42 68.77
C ALA A 230 9.54 17.46 69.44
N ALA A 231 9.61 18.73 69.02
CA ALA A 231 8.68 19.77 69.47
C ALA A 231 7.25 19.54 68.95
N ASN A 232 7.11 19.21 67.66
CA ASN A 232 5.81 18.91 67.05
C ASN A 232 5.19 17.63 67.63
N PHE A 233 5.99 16.58 67.83
CA PHE A 233 5.59 15.36 68.52
C PHE A 233 5.09 15.67 69.94
N ALA A 234 5.82 16.48 70.71
CA ALA A 234 5.41 16.85 72.07
C ALA A 234 4.10 17.65 72.10
N ALA A 235 3.86 18.51 71.11
CA ALA A 235 2.58 19.20 70.96
C ALA A 235 1.43 18.23 70.65
N ALA A 236 1.63 17.30 69.71
CA ALA A 236 0.64 16.28 69.35
C ALA A 236 0.35 15.28 70.50
N ALA A 237 1.38 14.88 71.25
CA ALA A 237 1.30 13.98 72.40
C ALA A 237 0.81 14.65 73.69
N GLY A 238 0.13 15.80 73.61
CA GLY A 238 -0.47 16.49 74.76
C GLY A 238 0.53 17.05 75.77
N GLY A 239 1.76 17.32 75.35
CA GLY A 239 2.86 17.82 76.18
C GLY A 239 3.87 16.76 76.64
N MET A 240 3.71 15.49 76.25
CA MET A 240 4.68 14.42 76.55
C MET A 240 5.81 14.39 75.52
N SER A 241 7.07 14.38 75.94
CA SER A 241 8.22 14.32 75.02
C SER A 241 8.39 12.92 74.41
N TYR A 242 9.07 12.84 73.27
CA TYR A 242 9.31 11.59 72.53
C TYR A 242 9.87 10.46 73.41
N ASN A 243 10.86 10.78 74.25
CA ASN A 243 11.46 9.81 75.18
C ASN A 243 10.50 9.38 76.31
N GLN A 244 9.58 10.24 76.77
CA GLN A 244 8.56 9.83 77.74
C GLN A 244 7.55 8.84 77.15
N VAL A 245 7.16 9.03 75.89
CA VAL A 245 6.21 8.14 75.20
C VAL A 245 6.85 6.79 74.86
N ASN A 246 8.11 6.79 74.40
CA ASN A 246 8.84 5.58 74.00
C ASN A 246 9.61 4.90 75.14
N GLY A 247 9.54 5.41 76.38
CA GLY A 247 10.21 4.81 77.55
C GLY A 247 11.73 4.96 77.59
N LEU A 248 12.27 5.89 76.81
CA LEU A 248 13.72 6.14 76.67
C LEU A 248 14.25 7.03 77.81
N HIS A 249 15.58 7.13 77.92
CA HIS A 249 16.22 7.90 78.99
C HIS A 249 15.84 9.40 78.96
N GLU A 250 15.80 10.07 80.12
CA GLU A 250 15.37 11.48 80.24
C GLU A 250 16.21 12.46 79.39
N ASN A 251 17.48 12.11 79.15
CA ASN A 251 18.43 12.88 78.33
C ASN A 251 18.59 12.32 76.89
N PHE A 252 17.66 11.50 76.41
CA PHE A 252 17.69 10.97 75.03
C PHE A 252 17.40 12.07 73.99
N SER A 253 18.14 12.04 72.89
CA SER A 253 17.96 12.90 71.72
C SER A 253 18.49 12.15 70.49
N ALA A 254 17.88 12.33 69.31
CA ALA A 254 18.49 11.89 68.05
C ALA A 254 19.63 12.85 67.71
N ASN A 255 20.77 12.65 68.36
CA ASN A 255 21.95 13.49 68.21
C ASN A 255 22.71 13.09 66.94
N PHE A 256 22.86 14.02 65.99
CA PHE A 256 23.68 13.85 64.80
C PHE A 256 25.06 14.48 64.99
N THR A 257 25.16 15.67 65.59
CA THR A 257 26.44 16.35 65.80
C THR A 257 27.32 15.64 66.83
N GLY A 258 28.53 15.23 66.42
CA GLY A 258 29.53 14.68 67.33
C GLY A 258 29.41 13.18 67.63
N ASP A 259 28.48 12.47 66.99
CA ASP A 259 28.59 11.01 66.84
C ASP A 259 29.57 10.70 65.70
N SER A 260 30.65 9.99 66.02
CA SER A 260 31.67 9.59 65.04
C SER A 260 31.33 8.31 64.24
N SER A 261 30.17 7.70 64.47
CA SER A 261 29.71 6.51 63.73
C SER A 261 28.96 6.83 62.44
N ILE A 262 28.57 8.09 62.22
CA ILE A 262 27.83 8.55 61.03
C ILE A 262 28.58 9.62 60.24
N ASN A 263 28.17 9.80 58.97
CA ASN A 263 28.64 10.88 58.11
C ASN A 263 27.45 11.57 57.42
N MET A 264 26.91 12.62 58.04
CA MET A 264 25.80 13.36 57.42
C MET A 264 26.21 14.12 56.16
N SER A 265 27.50 14.40 55.92
CA SER A 265 27.93 14.97 54.64
C SER A 265 27.61 14.04 53.48
N TYR A 266 27.82 12.73 53.66
CA TYR A 266 27.40 11.71 52.69
C TYR A 266 25.89 11.76 52.46
N ALA A 267 25.08 11.74 53.52
CA ALA A 267 23.62 11.84 53.42
C ALA A 267 23.14 13.00 52.55
N PHE A 268 23.73 14.20 52.72
CA PHE A 268 23.29 15.40 52.03
C PHE A 268 23.94 15.63 50.66
N TYR A 269 25.16 15.16 50.41
CA TYR A 269 25.95 15.49 49.21
C TYR A 269 26.44 14.32 48.36
N ASP A 270 26.66 13.13 48.95
CA ASP A 270 27.38 12.02 48.29
C ASP A 270 26.59 10.69 48.29
N ALA A 271 25.32 10.69 48.75
CA ALA A 271 24.52 9.48 48.92
C ALA A 271 24.17 8.86 47.56
N MET A 272 24.34 7.54 47.44
CA MET A 272 24.16 6.80 46.19
C MET A 272 23.11 5.70 46.33
N GLY A 273 22.33 5.50 45.27
CA GLY A 273 21.41 4.39 45.11
C GLY A 273 22.10 3.07 44.77
N PRO A 274 21.39 1.93 44.84
CA PRO A 274 21.97 0.61 44.57
C PRO A 274 22.52 0.43 43.15
N GLY A 275 22.00 1.17 42.16
CA GLY A 275 22.51 1.20 40.78
C GLY A 275 23.59 2.27 40.54
N GLY A 276 23.86 3.13 41.51
CA GLY A 276 24.77 4.28 41.39
C GLY A 276 24.07 5.61 41.09
N GLU A 277 22.76 5.69 41.33
CA GLU A 277 21.95 6.90 41.18
C GLU A 277 22.31 7.96 42.25
N ASP A 278 22.33 9.24 41.91
CA ASP A 278 22.54 10.32 42.89
C ASP A 278 21.30 10.48 43.79
N LEU A 279 21.43 9.98 45.03
CA LEU A 279 20.42 10.09 46.08
C LEU A 279 20.80 11.14 47.14
N SER A 280 21.74 12.04 46.86
CA SER A 280 22.09 13.14 47.76
C SER A 280 20.87 14.01 48.07
N LEU A 281 20.69 14.42 49.33
CA LEU A 281 19.51 15.20 49.73
C LEU A 281 19.55 16.67 49.29
N THR A 282 20.67 17.14 48.71
CA THR A 282 20.73 18.36 47.89
C THR A 282 20.57 18.11 46.38
N GLY A 283 20.40 16.85 45.96
CA GLY A 283 20.01 16.43 44.62
C GLY A 283 18.50 16.18 44.52
N ALA A 284 17.92 16.39 43.33
CA ALA A 284 16.48 16.31 43.12
C ALA A 284 15.93 14.89 43.35
N LEU A 285 16.60 13.88 42.81
CA LEU A 285 16.21 12.47 42.95
C LEU A 285 16.31 11.99 44.40
N GLY A 286 17.37 12.34 45.12
CA GLY A 286 17.53 12.01 46.55
C GLY A 286 16.44 12.60 47.43
N ALA A 287 16.06 13.86 47.22
CA ALA A 287 14.96 14.49 47.94
C ALA A 287 13.61 13.79 47.69
N THR A 288 13.29 13.50 46.43
CA THR A 288 12.07 12.75 46.04
C THR A 288 12.09 11.32 46.60
N MET A 289 13.20 10.61 46.47
CA MET A 289 13.33 9.20 46.88
C MET A 289 13.22 9.05 48.41
N LEU A 290 13.84 9.94 49.20
CA LEU A 290 13.67 9.91 50.65
C LEU A 290 12.20 10.20 51.02
N ALA A 291 11.58 11.22 50.43
CA ALA A 291 10.19 11.56 50.73
C ALA A 291 9.20 10.44 50.37
N GLY A 292 9.31 9.87 49.17
CA GLY A 292 8.51 8.73 48.71
C GLY A 292 8.72 7.50 49.60
N HIS A 293 9.98 7.14 49.90
CA HIS A 293 10.28 5.99 50.77
C HIS A 293 9.76 6.20 52.20
N CYS A 294 9.80 7.43 52.74
CA CYS A 294 9.20 7.75 54.04
C CYS A 294 7.66 7.65 54.04
N SER A 295 7.01 7.90 52.91
CA SER A 295 5.56 7.77 52.75
C SER A 295 5.13 6.29 52.62
N SER A 296 5.73 5.57 51.66
CA SER A 296 5.41 4.16 51.38
C SER A 296 5.83 3.20 52.49
N PHE A 297 6.87 3.55 53.27
CA PHE A 297 7.35 2.76 54.40
C PHE A 297 7.48 3.64 55.66
N PRO A 298 6.38 3.95 56.36
CA PRO A 298 6.40 4.79 57.56
C PRO A 298 7.38 4.28 58.61
N THR A 299 8.05 5.20 59.32
CA THR A 299 9.07 4.86 60.35
C THR A 299 8.54 3.86 61.38
N GLU A 300 9.26 2.75 61.51
CA GLU A 300 8.83 1.59 62.29
C GLU A 300 9.18 1.74 63.79
N ASN A 301 8.57 0.90 64.62
CA ASN A 301 8.96 0.77 66.03
C ASN A 301 9.97 -0.37 66.22
N ALA A 302 10.75 -0.34 67.30
CA ALA A 302 11.83 -1.30 67.56
C ALA A 302 11.36 -2.76 67.58
N THR A 303 10.10 -3.06 67.93
CA THR A 303 9.57 -4.43 67.91
C THR A 303 9.42 -4.97 66.50
N THR A 304 9.03 -4.13 65.53
CA THR A 304 8.95 -4.50 64.11
C THR A 304 10.35 -4.75 63.56
N ILE A 305 11.28 -3.81 63.79
CA ILE A 305 12.66 -3.90 63.30
C ILE A 305 13.40 -5.12 63.90
N MET A 306 13.16 -5.45 65.18
CA MET A 306 13.72 -6.66 65.80
C MET A 306 13.07 -7.97 65.35
N ALA A 307 11.89 -7.93 64.72
CA ALA A 307 11.21 -9.11 64.18
C ALA A 307 11.70 -9.45 62.76
N ASP A 308 11.89 -8.44 61.91
CA ASP A 308 12.56 -8.55 60.61
C ASP A 308 13.30 -7.24 60.27
N SER A 309 14.60 -7.21 60.53
CA SER A 309 15.46 -6.07 60.21
C SER A 309 15.88 -6.01 58.75
N ALA A 310 15.64 -7.05 57.95
CA ALA A 310 16.01 -7.12 56.55
C ALA A 310 14.93 -6.51 55.64
N SER A 311 13.66 -6.63 56.03
CA SER A 311 12.52 -5.99 55.35
C SER A 311 12.19 -4.58 55.90
N SER A 312 12.94 -4.09 56.88
CA SER A 312 12.65 -2.81 57.55
C SER A 312 13.03 -1.61 56.68
N GLY A 313 12.03 -0.87 56.21
CA GLY A 313 12.23 0.38 55.46
C GLY A 313 12.98 1.46 56.26
N THR A 314 12.84 1.45 57.59
CA THR A 314 13.60 2.31 58.51
C THR A 314 15.10 2.02 58.44
N MET A 315 15.48 0.73 58.47
CA MET A 315 16.88 0.31 58.35
C MET A 315 17.44 0.52 56.94
N THR A 316 16.61 0.33 55.90
CA THR A 316 16.97 0.61 54.51
C THR A 316 17.35 2.08 54.31
N ARG A 317 16.49 3.04 54.72
CA ARG A 317 16.83 4.47 54.62
C ARG A 317 18.06 4.84 55.45
N ALA A 318 18.14 4.36 56.70
CA ALA A 318 19.26 4.63 57.59
C ALA A 318 20.60 4.10 57.05
N THR A 319 20.56 3.08 56.17
CA THR A 319 21.72 2.56 55.45
C THR A 319 22.03 3.38 54.20
N ILE A 320 21.05 3.62 53.31
CA ILE A 320 21.23 4.36 52.04
C ILE A 320 21.80 5.76 52.29
N TRP A 321 21.26 6.49 53.28
CA TRP A 321 21.70 7.84 53.65
C TRP A 321 22.66 7.86 54.86
N GLY A 322 23.18 6.71 55.32
CA GLY A 322 24.31 6.65 56.25
C GLY A 322 24.09 7.26 57.65
N TYR A 323 22.84 7.30 58.15
CA TYR A 323 22.50 7.84 59.47
C TYR A 323 22.20 6.78 60.55
N MET A 324 22.25 5.49 60.21
CA MET A 324 22.14 4.37 61.15
C MET A 324 23.05 4.57 62.38
N ALA A 325 22.46 4.52 63.57
CA ALA A 325 23.19 4.65 64.83
C ALA A 325 23.75 3.30 65.27
N MET A 326 24.91 3.30 65.94
CA MET A 326 25.61 2.07 66.35
C MET A 326 25.96 2.09 67.83
N LEU A 327 25.47 1.09 68.60
CA LEU A 327 25.85 0.87 70.00
C LEU A 327 27.32 0.42 70.14
N ASN A 328 27.84 -0.24 69.11
CA ASN A 328 29.25 -0.60 68.90
C ASN A 328 29.45 -1.04 67.45
N GLU A 329 30.68 -1.40 67.09
CA GLU A 329 31.11 -1.80 65.73
C GLU A 329 30.23 -2.85 65.01
N THR A 330 29.41 -3.64 65.71
CA THR A 330 28.58 -4.70 65.10
C THR A 330 27.11 -4.71 65.53
N ILE A 331 26.64 -3.75 66.34
CA ILE A 331 25.26 -3.72 66.84
C ILE A 331 24.65 -2.32 66.64
N PRO A 332 23.58 -2.19 65.83
CA PRO A 332 22.83 -0.94 65.70
C PRO A 332 22.16 -0.49 67.01
N ASP A 333 22.10 0.83 67.22
CA ASP A 333 21.19 1.45 68.18
C ASP A 333 19.85 1.67 67.48
N ILE A 334 18.91 0.75 67.69
CA ILE A 334 17.61 0.75 67.02
C ILE A 334 16.78 1.96 67.46
N ASP A 335 16.75 2.30 68.76
CA ASP A 335 15.95 3.42 69.27
C ASP A 335 16.50 4.78 68.78
N MET A 336 17.82 4.95 68.71
CA MET A 336 18.42 6.14 68.12
C MET A 336 18.26 6.18 66.59
N THR A 337 18.34 5.04 65.89
CA THR A 337 18.12 4.96 64.44
C THR A 337 16.69 5.35 64.08
N ILE A 338 15.68 4.84 64.79
CA ILE A 338 14.26 5.23 64.62
C ILE A 338 14.08 6.74 64.85
N ALA A 339 14.70 7.31 65.89
CA ALA A 339 14.56 8.73 66.19
C ALA A 339 15.26 9.63 65.14
N ARG A 340 16.38 9.18 64.54
CA ARG A 340 17.03 9.83 63.41
C ARG A 340 16.20 9.72 62.12
N ASP A 341 15.60 8.56 61.87
CA ASP A 341 14.72 8.33 60.72
C ASP A 341 13.51 9.27 60.75
N TRP A 342 12.86 9.38 61.91
CA TRP A 342 11.79 10.37 62.13
C TRP A 342 12.25 11.82 61.84
N ALA A 343 13.47 12.19 62.22
CA ALA A 343 14.02 13.52 61.93
C ALA A 343 14.21 13.75 60.43
N MET A 344 14.81 12.78 59.71
CA MET A 344 15.05 12.90 58.27
C MET A 344 13.75 12.88 57.46
N CYS A 345 12.83 11.95 57.76
CA CYS A 345 11.50 11.90 57.14
C CYS A 345 10.66 13.14 57.45
N ALA A 346 10.75 13.72 58.65
CA ALA A 346 10.05 14.96 58.97
C ALA A 346 10.67 16.18 58.27
N GLY A 347 12.00 16.32 58.29
CA GLY A 347 12.70 17.50 57.75
C GLY A 347 12.66 17.60 56.23
N VAL A 348 13.02 16.51 55.53
CA VAL A 348 13.07 16.50 54.06
C VAL A 348 11.72 16.06 53.48
N GLY A 349 11.13 14.97 53.98
CA GLY A 349 9.85 14.47 53.49
C GLY A 349 8.68 15.41 53.81
N ALA A 350 8.26 15.47 55.07
CA ALA A 350 7.03 16.16 55.46
C ALA A 350 7.13 17.70 55.38
N MET A 351 8.20 18.30 55.92
CA MET A 351 8.34 19.76 56.02
C MET A 351 8.86 20.43 54.76
N THR A 352 9.54 19.69 53.87
CA THR A 352 10.12 20.24 52.64
C THR A 352 9.40 19.74 51.39
N PHE A 353 9.43 18.44 51.08
CA PHE A 353 8.85 17.89 49.85
C PHE A 353 7.32 17.97 49.84
N ALA A 354 6.64 17.41 50.85
CA ALA A 354 5.18 17.50 50.97
C ALA A 354 4.70 18.94 51.26
N GLY A 355 5.52 19.76 51.94
CA GLY A 355 5.29 21.20 52.10
C GLY A 355 5.31 22.01 50.80
N LEU A 356 5.86 21.44 49.72
CA LEU A 356 5.83 21.95 48.35
C LEU A 356 4.83 21.17 47.47
N GLY A 357 3.97 20.33 48.06
CA GLY A 357 2.93 19.56 47.38
C GLY A 357 3.36 18.18 46.86
N GLY A 358 4.61 17.77 47.06
CA GLY A 358 5.10 16.49 46.57
C GLY A 358 4.43 15.30 47.26
N GLY A 359 3.87 14.37 46.47
CA GLY A 359 3.16 13.19 46.98
C GLY A 359 1.72 13.44 47.44
N ASP A 360 1.20 14.65 47.26
CA ASP A 360 -0.23 14.96 47.39
C ASP A 360 -0.92 14.60 46.07
N ALA A 361 -1.64 13.47 46.05
CA ALA A 361 -2.32 12.93 44.87
C ALA A 361 -3.75 13.47 44.68
N ASP A 362 -4.37 14.06 45.72
CA ASP A 362 -5.72 14.65 45.66
C ASP A 362 -5.70 16.15 45.29
N TRP A 363 -4.52 16.69 44.94
CA TRP A 363 -4.27 18.12 44.78
C TRP A 363 -5.23 18.84 43.81
N MET A 364 -5.67 18.13 42.75
CA MET A 364 -6.58 18.66 41.73
C MET A 364 -8.04 18.75 42.21
N LEU A 365 -8.37 18.11 43.34
CA LEU A 365 -9.69 18.09 43.96
C LEU A 365 -9.83 19.11 45.11
N ASP A 366 -8.78 19.84 45.47
CA ASP A 366 -8.82 20.75 46.62
C ASP A 366 -9.73 21.97 46.38
N THR A 367 -10.89 21.94 47.04
CA THR A 367 -11.84 23.05 47.10
C THR A 367 -11.61 23.99 48.30
N THR A 368 -10.62 23.71 49.15
CA THR A 368 -10.30 24.52 50.34
C THR A 368 -9.28 25.63 50.07
N GLY A 369 -8.43 25.46 49.04
CA GLY A 369 -7.33 26.38 48.73
C GLY A 369 -6.16 26.25 49.71
N THR A 370 -5.90 25.04 50.21
CA THR A 370 -4.79 24.73 51.13
C THR A 370 -3.76 23.76 50.54
N ALA A 371 -4.10 23.03 49.48
CA ALA A 371 -3.16 22.24 48.69
C ALA A 371 -2.30 23.13 47.77
N VAL A 372 -1.17 22.59 47.31
CA VAL A 372 -0.35 23.25 46.28
C VAL A 372 -1.00 23.01 44.92
N ASN A 373 -1.37 24.08 44.22
CA ASN A 373 -2.23 24.04 43.05
C ASN A 373 -1.46 23.88 41.71
N ALA A 374 -2.19 23.64 40.61
CA ALA A 374 -1.63 23.43 39.28
C ALA A 374 -0.63 24.51 38.87
N ALA A 375 -1.00 25.79 39.02
CA ALA A 375 -0.13 26.91 38.66
C ALA A 375 1.20 26.92 39.44
N THR A 376 1.17 26.52 40.71
CA THR A 376 2.39 26.43 41.53
C THR A 376 3.25 25.22 41.12
N ARG A 377 2.64 24.06 40.89
CA ARG A 377 3.32 22.83 40.42
C ARG A 377 4.00 23.05 39.05
N LEU A 378 3.28 23.66 38.10
CA LEU A 378 3.81 24.06 36.79
C LEU A 378 4.98 25.05 36.89
N SER A 379 4.94 25.97 37.86
CA SER A 379 6.01 26.97 38.05
C SER A 379 7.36 26.34 38.45
N TYR A 380 7.37 25.15 39.05
CA TYR A 380 8.59 24.39 39.35
C TYR A 380 9.29 23.89 38.07
N MET A 381 8.52 23.68 36.99
CA MET A 381 9.01 23.36 35.63
C MET A 381 9.20 24.63 34.78
N GLY A 382 9.07 25.82 35.36
CA GLY A 382 9.22 27.12 34.68
C GLY A 382 7.99 27.59 33.89
N ILE A 383 6.92 26.79 33.79
CA ILE A 383 5.67 27.15 33.11
C ILE A 383 4.88 28.10 34.04
N THR A 384 4.56 29.30 33.56
CA THR A 384 3.90 30.34 34.38
C THR A 384 2.55 30.75 33.79
N MET A 385 1.45 30.29 34.40
CA MET A 385 0.08 30.64 34.01
C MET A 385 -0.83 30.76 35.25
N ASP A 386 -2.06 31.25 35.09
CA ASP A 386 -3.03 31.26 36.19
C ASP A 386 -3.63 29.87 36.44
N ASN A 387 -4.17 29.64 37.64
CA ASN A 387 -4.64 28.31 38.03
C ASN A 387 -5.91 27.85 37.27
N THR A 388 -6.73 28.77 36.76
CA THR A 388 -7.91 28.39 35.97
C THR A 388 -7.48 27.91 34.60
N ALA A 389 -6.58 28.65 33.94
CA ALA A 389 -5.97 28.21 32.68
C ALA A 389 -5.19 26.90 32.85
N ALA A 390 -4.43 26.74 33.93
CA ALA A 390 -3.70 25.51 34.24
C ALA A 390 -4.64 24.30 34.39
N MET A 391 -5.75 24.44 35.11
CA MET A 391 -6.71 23.33 35.27
C MET A 391 -7.41 22.98 33.95
N GLY A 392 -7.78 23.97 33.13
CA GLY A 392 -8.38 23.71 31.80
C GLY A 392 -7.40 23.05 30.82
N MET A 393 -6.14 23.50 30.80
CA MET A 393 -5.06 22.89 30.01
C MET A 393 -4.82 21.42 30.37
N LEU A 394 -4.98 21.05 31.65
CA LEU A 394 -4.71 19.69 32.14
C LEU A 394 -5.92 18.76 32.02
N PHE A 395 -7.14 19.26 32.28
CA PHE A 395 -8.34 18.42 32.47
C PHE A 395 -9.54 18.82 31.59
N GLY A 396 -9.32 19.66 30.57
CA GLY A 396 -10.33 19.99 29.57
C GLY A 396 -11.48 20.86 30.09
N ALA A 397 -12.59 20.85 29.35
CA ALA A 397 -13.83 21.51 29.74
C ALA A 397 -14.80 20.49 30.37
N PRO A 398 -15.17 20.60 31.67
CA PRO A 398 -15.91 19.55 32.35
C PRO A 398 -17.29 19.23 31.73
N GLY A 399 -17.38 18.05 31.10
CA GLY A 399 -18.63 17.50 30.58
C GLY A 399 -19.02 18.00 29.18
N ASP A 400 -18.04 18.29 28.32
CA ASP A 400 -18.24 18.07 26.87
C ASP A 400 -17.63 16.72 26.43
N ASP A 401 -17.90 16.30 25.20
CA ASP A 401 -17.52 14.99 24.66
C ASP A 401 -16.16 15.01 23.92
N ASN A 402 -15.32 16.05 24.09
CA ASN A 402 -14.08 16.27 23.36
C ASN A 402 -12.85 16.32 24.28
N ILE A 403 -11.91 15.41 24.04
CA ILE A 403 -10.61 15.43 24.71
C ILE A 403 -9.88 16.75 24.38
N THR A 404 -9.63 17.53 25.43
CA THR A 404 -9.00 18.86 25.39
C THR A 404 -7.92 19.03 26.47
N GLY A 405 -8.03 18.34 27.61
CA GLY A 405 -7.01 18.34 28.65
C GLY A 405 -5.82 17.44 28.34
N LEU A 406 -4.58 17.90 28.62
CA LEU A 406 -3.36 17.10 28.43
C LEU A 406 -3.31 15.78 29.23
N LEU A 407 -4.06 15.70 30.34
CA LEU A 407 -4.18 14.51 31.19
C LEU A 407 -5.51 13.75 30.98
N GLU A 408 -6.30 14.17 30.00
CA GLU A 408 -7.61 13.59 29.69
C GLU A 408 -7.45 12.34 28.83
N ILE A 409 -8.24 11.31 29.15
CA ILE A 409 -8.23 9.98 28.53
C ILE A 409 -9.69 9.58 28.31
N SER A 410 -10.03 8.97 27.18
CA SER A 410 -11.40 8.54 26.90
C SER A 410 -11.89 7.43 27.85
N ASP A 411 -13.21 7.29 28.00
CA ASP A 411 -13.84 6.24 28.83
C ASP A 411 -13.44 4.81 28.41
N ASP A 412 -13.17 4.60 27.11
CA ASP A 412 -12.67 3.34 26.54
C ASP A 412 -11.13 3.24 26.49
N LYS A 413 -10.43 4.32 26.87
CA LYS A 413 -8.97 4.45 26.98
C LYS A 413 -8.20 4.32 25.65
N THR A 414 -8.86 4.55 24.52
CA THR A 414 -8.22 4.54 23.19
C THR A 414 -7.53 5.87 22.88
N ASP A 415 -8.16 7.00 23.24
CA ASP A 415 -7.65 8.35 22.99
C ASP A 415 -7.08 9.00 24.27
N ASN A 416 -6.09 9.88 24.09
CA ASN A 416 -5.51 10.71 25.16
C ASN A 416 -5.11 12.11 24.68
N GLY A 417 -5.23 13.11 25.56
CA GLY A 417 -5.02 14.51 25.21
C GLY A 417 -3.57 14.89 24.91
N ALA A 418 -2.60 14.17 25.46
CA ALA A 418 -1.20 14.35 25.08
C ALA A 418 -0.96 13.94 23.62
N ALA A 419 -1.51 12.81 23.16
CA ALA A 419 -1.45 12.38 21.76
C ALA A 419 -2.10 13.41 20.83
N LYS A 420 -3.30 13.90 21.19
CA LYS A 420 -4.00 14.94 20.43
C LYS A 420 -3.17 16.22 20.31
N PHE A 421 -2.63 16.72 21.42
CA PHE A 421 -1.78 17.91 21.44
C PHE A 421 -0.49 17.73 20.61
N LEU A 422 0.14 16.55 20.69
CA LEU A 422 1.30 16.21 19.87
C LEU A 422 0.96 16.18 18.37
N ALA A 423 -0.20 15.64 17.99
CA ALA A 423 -0.68 15.64 16.60
C ALA A 423 -0.99 17.07 16.08
N ASP A 424 -1.72 17.88 16.87
CA ASP A 424 -2.01 19.29 16.53
C ASP A 424 -0.70 20.09 16.31
N MET A 425 0.31 19.85 17.15
CA MET A 425 1.64 20.46 17.04
C MET A 425 2.45 19.93 15.85
N ALA A 426 2.40 18.62 15.56
CA ALA A 426 3.10 17.99 14.43
C ALA A 426 2.54 18.44 13.07
N ALA A 427 1.23 18.67 12.97
CA ALA A 427 0.59 19.25 11.80
C ALA A 427 1.01 20.71 11.51
N GLY A 428 1.71 21.37 12.46
CA GLY A 428 2.01 22.80 12.40
C GLY A 428 0.81 23.69 12.72
N ASN A 429 -0.33 23.09 13.11
CA ASN A 429 -1.58 23.79 13.43
C ASN A 429 -1.52 24.40 14.83
N MET A 430 -0.64 25.39 15.01
CA MET A 430 -0.48 26.10 16.29
C MET A 430 -1.80 26.68 16.81
N GLN A 431 -2.71 27.11 15.92
CA GLN A 431 -4.05 27.57 16.33
C GLN A 431 -4.90 26.44 16.91
N ASP A 432 -4.80 25.20 16.41
CA ASP A 432 -5.56 24.07 16.94
C ASP A 432 -4.94 23.57 18.25
N ALA A 433 -3.61 23.57 18.39
CA ALA A 433 -2.95 23.34 19.67
C ALA A 433 -3.35 24.39 20.74
N MET A 434 -3.54 25.66 20.35
CA MET A 434 -4.11 26.73 21.19
C MET A 434 -5.60 26.53 21.50
N ASN A 435 -6.36 25.90 20.60
CA ASN A 435 -7.78 25.57 20.80
C ASN A 435 -7.94 24.41 21.78
N THR A 436 -7.20 23.30 21.54
CA THR A 436 -7.16 22.09 22.38
C THR A 436 -6.75 22.45 23.81
N THR A 437 -5.58 23.08 24.01
CA THR A 437 -5.05 23.40 25.35
C THR A 437 -5.65 24.66 26.00
N GLY A 438 -6.43 25.45 25.24
CA GLY A 438 -6.91 26.78 25.65
C GLY A 438 -5.83 27.87 25.80
N ILE A 439 -4.53 27.55 25.62
CA ILE A 439 -3.43 28.50 25.84
C ILE A 439 -3.39 29.54 24.72
N GLN A 440 -3.52 30.83 25.06
CA GLN A 440 -3.50 31.94 24.09
C GLN A 440 -2.15 32.71 24.04
N ASP A 441 -1.20 32.40 24.91
CA ASP A 441 0.17 32.95 24.85
C ASP A 441 1.12 31.97 24.15
N PRO A 442 1.73 32.34 23.02
CA PRO A 442 2.72 31.51 22.32
C PRO A 442 3.92 31.13 23.18
N THR A 443 4.29 31.94 24.18
CA THR A 443 5.44 31.66 25.05
C THR A 443 5.12 30.47 25.97
N THR A 444 4.00 30.55 26.69
CA THR A 444 3.49 29.48 27.56
C THR A 444 3.23 28.21 26.76
N LEU A 445 2.63 28.33 25.56
CA LEU A 445 2.41 27.19 24.67
C LEU A 445 3.73 26.50 24.28
N ALA A 446 4.78 27.27 23.98
CA ALA A 446 6.10 26.71 23.66
C ALA A 446 6.77 26.04 24.88
N GLN A 447 6.54 26.52 26.10
CA GLN A 447 7.02 25.84 27.31
C GLN A 447 6.28 24.52 27.58
N VAL A 448 4.96 24.51 27.40
CA VAL A 448 4.13 23.30 27.51
C VAL A 448 4.49 22.29 26.42
N ALA A 449 4.69 22.74 25.18
CA ALA A 449 5.20 21.90 24.10
C ALA A 449 6.56 21.29 24.44
N ALA A 450 7.51 22.07 24.98
CA ALA A 450 8.82 21.57 25.40
C ALA A 450 8.73 20.53 26.54
N TRP A 451 7.76 20.66 27.45
CA TRP A 451 7.51 19.70 28.53
C TRP A 451 6.97 18.36 27.99
N VAL A 452 5.90 18.38 27.19
CA VAL A 452 5.30 17.16 26.61
C VAL A 452 6.24 16.48 25.61
N THR A 453 6.87 17.26 24.71
CA THR A 453 7.82 16.71 23.73
C THR A 453 9.15 16.29 24.36
N GLY A 454 9.51 16.80 25.54
CA GLY A 454 10.68 16.36 26.31
C GLY A 454 10.55 14.89 26.71
N TRP A 455 9.40 14.50 27.25
CA TRP A 455 9.07 13.09 27.53
C TRP A 455 8.90 12.26 26.25
N PHE A 456 8.15 12.76 25.25
CA PHE A 456 7.88 12.00 24.02
C PHE A 456 9.14 11.73 23.17
N ASN A 457 10.13 12.62 23.19
CA ASN A 457 11.39 12.49 22.45
C ASN A 457 12.57 12.06 23.36
N ASP A 458 12.30 11.30 24.42
CA ASP A 458 13.29 10.66 25.31
C ASP A 458 14.33 11.63 25.93
N SER A 459 14.03 12.93 25.94
CA SER A 459 14.87 13.97 26.55
C SER A 459 14.63 14.10 28.06
N THR A 460 13.48 13.60 28.52
CA THR A 460 13.15 13.32 29.93
C THR A 460 12.94 11.82 30.10
N SER A 461 13.27 11.30 31.28
CA SER A 461 13.10 9.89 31.64
C SER A 461 12.68 9.73 33.10
N LEU A 462 12.08 8.59 33.43
CA LEU A 462 11.66 8.22 34.77
C LEU A 462 12.75 7.36 35.44
N PRO A 463 13.39 7.81 36.54
CA PRO A 463 14.32 7.00 37.29
C PRO A 463 13.60 5.83 37.98
N MET A 464 13.79 4.61 37.48
CA MET A 464 13.06 3.41 37.89
C MET A 464 13.31 3.02 39.35
N VAL A 465 14.38 3.54 39.97
CA VAL A 465 14.63 3.44 41.42
C VAL A 465 13.46 3.97 42.27
N LEU A 466 12.68 4.93 41.75
CA LEU A 466 11.47 5.45 42.40
C LEU A 466 10.34 4.41 42.47
N LEU A 467 10.37 3.39 41.60
CA LEU A 467 9.43 2.27 41.57
C LEU A 467 10.06 0.96 42.08
N GLY A 468 11.30 1.01 42.60
CA GLY A 468 12.04 -0.15 43.09
C GLY A 468 12.84 -0.93 42.02
N GLY A 469 12.87 -0.43 40.78
CA GLY A 469 13.75 -0.91 39.72
C GLY A 469 15.13 -0.24 39.76
N SER A 470 15.81 -0.20 38.61
CA SER A 470 17.11 0.46 38.44
C SER A 470 17.26 1.06 37.04
N GLY A 471 18.07 2.11 36.90
CA GLY A 471 18.22 2.86 35.65
C GLY A 471 17.01 3.75 35.32
N ASP A 472 16.92 4.18 34.05
CA ASP A 472 15.96 5.18 33.59
C ASP A 472 15.03 4.62 32.50
N MET A 473 13.74 4.99 32.56
CA MET A 473 12.72 4.63 31.57
C MET A 473 12.38 5.83 30.69
N THR A 474 12.71 5.76 29.40
CA THR A 474 12.26 6.74 28.39
C THR A 474 10.97 6.26 27.72
N ALA A 475 10.29 7.12 26.97
CA ALA A 475 9.03 6.76 26.31
C ALA A 475 9.22 5.73 25.20
N SER A 476 10.30 5.81 24.41
CA SER A 476 10.66 4.78 23.43
C SER A 476 11.08 3.47 24.10
N LEU A 477 11.78 3.53 25.24
CA LEU A 477 12.16 2.32 25.97
C LEU A 477 10.93 1.61 26.57
N PHE A 478 9.94 2.37 27.07
CA PHE A 478 8.67 1.81 27.52
C PHE A 478 7.93 1.10 26.39
N VAL A 479 7.80 1.72 25.21
CA VAL A 479 7.19 1.09 24.02
C VAL A 479 7.92 -0.20 23.63
N ASN A 480 9.26 -0.16 23.53
CA ASN A 480 10.04 -1.34 23.18
C ASN A 480 9.93 -2.46 24.22
N THR A 481 9.87 -2.12 25.51
CA THR A 481 9.69 -3.11 26.59
C THR A 481 8.29 -3.72 26.49
N THR A 482 7.25 -2.90 26.50
CA THR A 482 5.84 -3.35 26.51
C THR A 482 5.38 -4.04 25.23
N PHE A 483 6.06 -3.86 24.10
CA PHE A 483 5.81 -4.64 22.89
C PHE A 483 6.24 -6.11 23.03
N GLY A 484 7.33 -6.38 23.76
CA GLY A 484 7.98 -7.69 23.84
C GLY A 484 8.08 -8.31 25.23
N ALA A 485 7.53 -7.68 26.27
CA ALA A 485 7.57 -8.12 27.66
C ALA A 485 6.34 -7.60 28.45
N GLU A 486 6.32 -7.81 29.77
CA GLU A 486 5.32 -7.26 30.70
C GLU A 486 5.46 -5.72 30.85
N ASP A 487 4.37 -5.02 31.21
CA ASP A 487 4.40 -3.60 31.56
C ASP A 487 5.26 -3.36 32.82
N PRO A 488 6.41 -2.66 32.71
CA PRO A 488 7.36 -2.49 33.81
C PRO A 488 6.90 -1.47 34.86
N LEU A 489 5.75 -0.82 34.68
CA LEU A 489 5.16 0.17 35.58
C LEU A 489 3.88 -0.36 36.25
N ASN A 490 3.06 -1.10 35.50
CA ASN A 490 1.71 -1.52 35.92
C ASN A 490 1.53 -3.04 36.09
N GLY A 491 2.38 -3.85 35.46
CA GLY A 491 2.17 -5.30 35.30
C GLY A 491 1.13 -5.66 34.24
N GLY A 492 1.10 -6.93 33.84
CA GLY A 492 0.29 -7.42 32.72
C GLY A 492 0.81 -6.94 31.35
N TYR A 493 0.04 -7.18 30.29
CA TYR A 493 0.49 -6.96 28.91
C TYR A 493 -0.41 -6.00 28.13
N LEU A 494 0.17 -5.25 27.19
CA LEU A 494 -0.60 -4.42 26.26
C LEU A 494 -1.33 -5.29 25.22
N SER A 495 -2.51 -4.86 24.79
CA SER A 495 -3.35 -5.58 23.81
C SER A 495 -2.78 -5.64 22.39
N THR A 496 -1.68 -4.92 22.15
CA THR A 496 -0.93 -4.76 20.90
C THR A 496 0.52 -5.26 21.02
N SER A 497 0.89 -5.84 22.17
CA SER A 497 2.17 -6.55 22.37
C SER A 497 2.16 -7.94 21.72
N LEU A 498 3.34 -8.57 21.61
CA LEU A 498 3.48 -9.98 21.20
C LEU A 498 2.78 -10.95 22.16
N ASN A 499 2.59 -10.58 23.44
CA ASN A 499 1.82 -11.36 24.42
C ASN A 499 0.29 -11.17 24.29
N ILE A 500 -0.15 -10.21 23.48
CA ILE A 500 -1.55 -9.91 23.13
C ILE A 500 -2.45 -9.85 24.38
N GLY A 501 -2.22 -8.82 25.19
CA GLY A 501 -2.89 -8.61 26.48
C GLY A 501 -4.42 -8.49 26.41
N GLN A 502 -5.06 -8.87 27.52
CA GLN A 502 -6.50 -8.83 27.74
C GLN A 502 -6.87 -7.75 28.77
N GLU A 503 -8.17 -7.44 28.92
CA GLU A 503 -8.67 -6.39 29.82
C GLU A 503 -8.36 -6.64 31.32
N ASP A 504 -8.09 -7.89 31.71
CA ASP A 504 -7.70 -8.28 33.07
C ASP A 504 -6.16 -8.31 33.27
N GLY A 505 -5.39 -7.89 32.27
CA GLY A 505 -3.93 -7.89 32.25
C GLY A 505 -3.29 -9.19 31.77
N SER A 506 -4.06 -10.28 31.60
CA SER A 506 -3.52 -11.59 31.20
C SER A 506 -3.03 -11.62 29.75
N SER A 507 -2.08 -12.52 29.45
CA SER A 507 -1.61 -12.79 28.09
C SER A 507 -2.51 -13.79 27.37
N LEU A 508 -2.92 -13.51 26.12
CA LEU A 508 -3.51 -14.53 25.25
C LEU A 508 -2.49 -15.62 24.90
N TRP A 509 -1.22 -15.25 24.74
CA TRP A 509 -0.14 -16.18 24.39
C TRP A 509 0.03 -17.27 25.46
N GLU A 510 0.04 -16.90 26.73
CA GLU A 510 0.03 -17.87 27.85
C GLU A 510 -1.26 -18.69 27.91
N LEU A 511 -2.42 -18.08 27.64
CA LEU A 511 -3.72 -18.78 27.58
C LEU A 511 -3.79 -19.81 26.43
N LEU A 512 -3.04 -19.61 25.34
CA LEU A 512 -2.82 -20.58 24.26
C LEU A 512 -1.82 -21.69 24.63
N GLY A 513 -1.32 -21.71 25.86
CA GLY A 513 -0.41 -22.75 26.38
C GLY A 513 1.03 -22.61 25.89
N ARG A 514 1.48 -21.38 25.62
CA ARG A 514 2.87 -21.04 25.32
C ARG A 514 3.56 -20.42 26.54
N ASP A 515 4.88 -20.43 26.53
CA ASP A 515 5.67 -19.62 27.46
C ASP A 515 5.59 -18.14 26.99
N ALA A 516 5.46 -17.22 27.95
CA ALA A 516 5.38 -15.78 27.69
C ALA A 516 6.58 -15.25 26.89
N ILE A 517 6.35 -14.21 26.09
CA ILE A 517 7.40 -13.49 25.39
C ILE A 517 8.04 -12.48 26.36
N ASP A 518 9.36 -12.57 26.53
CA ASP A 518 10.19 -11.69 27.37
C ASP A 518 11.45 -11.33 26.57
N LEU A 519 11.39 -10.22 25.84
CA LEU A 519 12.45 -9.73 24.95
C LEU A 519 13.27 -8.61 25.58
N ASP A 520 14.57 -8.60 25.26
CA ASP A 520 15.39 -7.39 25.43
C ASP A 520 14.80 -6.24 24.57
N PRO A 521 14.60 -5.03 25.12
CA PRO A 521 13.97 -3.93 24.39
C PRO A 521 14.71 -3.49 23.12
N SER A 522 16.01 -3.80 22.96
CA SER A 522 16.71 -3.56 21.68
C SER A 522 16.24 -4.50 20.56
N LEU A 523 15.81 -5.71 20.90
CA LEU A 523 15.30 -6.71 19.97
C LEU A 523 13.84 -6.43 19.57
N SER A 524 13.00 -5.99 20.52
CA SER A 524 11.69 -5.39 20.22
C SER A 524 11.82 -4.18 19.29
N GLY A 525 12.78 -3.29 19.56
CA GLY A 525 13.07 -2.15 18.71
C GLY A 525 13.55 -2.53 17.30
N HIS A 526 14.26 -3.65 17.16
CA HIS A 526 14.65 -4.20 15.87
C HIS A 526 13.43 -4.73 15.08
N ILE A 527 12.55 -5.50 15.72
CA ILE A 527 11.28 -5.99 15.12
C ILE A 527 10.41 -4.83 14.63
N LEU A 528 10.29 -3.75 15.41
CA LEU A 528 9.46 -2.61 15.04
C LEU A 528 10.13 -1.72 13.98
N TYR A 529 11.37 -1.29 14.20
CA TYR A 529 11.95 -0.11 13.52
C TYR A 529 13.19 -0.39 12.66
N ASN A 530 13.53 -1.65 12.35
CA ASN A 530 14.60 -1.93 11.38
C ASN A 530 14.26 -1.37 9.99
N GLU A 531 15.25 -0.84 9.27
CA GLU A 531 15.05 -0.16 7.98
C GLU A 531 14.61 -1.08 6.82
N ASP A 532 14.96 -2.37 6.86
CA ASP A 532 14.62 -3.36 5.82
C ASP A 532 13.41 -4.23 6.21
N THR A 533 13.33 -4.67 7.48
CA THR A 533 12.35 -5.67 7.96
C THR A 533 11.40 -5.17 9.03
N GLY A 534 11.58 -3.95 9.55
CA GLY A 534 10.81 -3.42 10.67
C GLY A 534 9.32 -3.29 10.36
N LEU A 535 8.47 -3.77 11.27
CA LEU A 535 7.01 -3.79 11.09
C LEU A 535 6.36 -2.39 10.99
N THR A 536 7.03 -1.32 11.43
CA THR A 536 6.57 0.07 11.20
C THR A 536 7.04 0.65 9.86
N THR A 537 7.83 -0.09 9.08
CA THR A 537 8.26 0.30 7.73
C THR A 537 7.35 -0.32 6.68
N GLN A 538 7.09 0.40 5.58
CA GLN A 538 6.27 -0.13 4.48
C GLN A 538 6.91 -1.39 3.86
N GLY A 539 8.24 -1.40 3.70
CA GLY A 539 8.98 -2.57 3.21
C GLY A 539 8.83 -3.79 4.12
N GLY A 540 9.12 -3.65 5.41
CA GLY A 540 9.03 -4.73 6.38
C GLY A 540 7.61 -5.27 6.60
N ALA A 541 6.60 -4.40 6.66
CA ALA A 541 5.20 -4.84 6.79
C ALA A 541 4.71 -5.58 5.54
N VAL A 542 5.00 -5.06 4.33
CA VAL A 542 4.63 -5.74 3.07
C VAL A 542 5.42 -7.04 2.90
N LEU A 543 6.69 -7.11 3.31
CA LEU A 543 7.49 -8.33 3.35
C LEU A 543 6.88 -9.40 4.27
N PHE A 544 6.46 -9.02 5.48
CA PHE A 544 5.85 -9.95 6.44
C PHE A 544 4.49 -10.45 5.94
N LEU A 545 3.65 -9.57 5.37
CA LEU A 545 2.36 -9.93 4.79
C LEU A 545 2.50 -10.77 3.52
N TYR A 546 3.47 -10.47 2.64
CA TYR A 546 3.83 -11.35 1.53
C TYR A 546 4.20 -12.75 2.04
N GLY A 547 4.97 -12.81 3.13
CA GLY A 547 5.31 -14.04 3.84
C GLY A 547 4.09 -14.87 4.23
N GLU A 548 3.18 -14.30 5.01
CA GLU A 548 1.96 -14.97 5.48
C GLU A 548 1.00 -15.36 4.35
N LEU A 549 0.88 -14.52 3.32
CA LEU A 549 -0.10 -14.69 2.24
C LEU A 549 0.40 -15.60 1.11
N SER A 550 1.72 -15.69 0.89
CA SER A 550 2.33 -16.60 -0.10
C SER A 550 2.84 -17.92 0.48
N GLY A 551 3.09 -17.97 1.80
CA GLY A 551 3.80 -19.08 2.43
C GLY A 551 5.29 -19.15 2.05
N GLN A 552 5.86 -18.09 1.47
CA GLN A 552 7.23 -17.98 1.00
C GLN A 552 7.80 -16.57 1.25
N THR A 553 9.12 -16.42 1.26
CA THR A 553 9.77 -15.10 1.13
C THR A 553 9.78 -14.68 -0.35
N PRO A 554 9.86 -13.39 -0.68
CA PRO A 554 10.38 -12.98 -1.99
C PRO A 554 11.81 -13.55 -2.18
N PRO A 555 12.34 -13.59 -3.41
CA PRO A 555 13.64 -14.22 -3.72
C PRO A 555 14.88 -13.41 -3.25
N ILE A 556 14.83 -12.84 -2.05
CA ILE A 556 15.87 -11.99 -1.46
C ILE A 556 17.08 -12.76 -0.91
N PHE A 557 17.01 -14.10 -0.81
CA PHE A 557 18.10 -14.93 -0.27
C PHE A 557 18.96 -15.50 -1.41
N ASP A 558 19.98 -14.74 -1.82
CA ASP A 558 20.86 -15.06 -2.98
C ASP A 558 20.07 -15.32 -4.29
N GLY A 559 18.95 -14.62 -4.49
CA GLY A 559 18.04 -14.84 -5.63
C GLY A 559 17.06 -16.01 -5.45
N ASN A 560 16.99 -16.59 -4.25
CA ASN A 560 16.12 -17.74 -3.93
C ASN A 560 15.03 -17.33 -2.93
N SER A 561 13.86 -17.93 -3.10
CA SER A 561 12.74 -17.86 -2.16
C SER A 561 12.87 -18.98 -1.11
N LEU A 562 12.51 -18.69 0.14
CA LEU A 562 12.52 -19.63 1.26
C LEU A 562 11.09 -19.81 1.82
N PRO A 563 10.70 -20.99 2.32
CA PRO A 563 9.39 -21.18 2.93
C PRO A 563 9.17 -20.25 4.12
N TRP A 564 8.02 -19.58 4.17
CA TRP A 564 7.64 -18.73 5.30
C TRP A 564 7.18 -19.61 6.46
N ASN A 565 7.94 -19.59 7.55
CA ASN A 565 7.71 -20.36 8.77
C ASN A 565 8.50 -19.74 9.93
N GLU A 566 8.27 -20.25 11.13
CA GLU A 566 8.84 -19.78 12.39
C GLU A 566 10.37 -19.73 12.36
N ALA A 567 11.06 -20.70 11.77
CA ALA A 567 12.52 -20.72 11.70
C ALA A 567 13.09 -19.68 10.70
N THR A 568 12.37 -19.40 9.61
CA THR A 568 12.71 -18.35 8.64
C THR A 568 12.56 -16.96 9.27
N ILE A 569 11.46 -16.72 9.99
CA ILE A 569 11.19 -15.48 10.73
C ILE A 569 12.21 -15.30 11.86
N ALA A 570 12.48 -16.36 12.64
CA ALA A 570 13.49 -16.37 13.70
C ALA A 570 14.87 -15.94 13.18
N THR A 571 15.27 -16.48 12.03
CA THR A 571 16.52 -16.14 11.35
C THR A 571 16.52 -14.68 10.83
N MET A 572 15.39 -14.19 10.33
CA MET A 572 15.25 -12.84 9.77
C MET A 572 15.32 -11.72 10.82
N TYR A 573 14.71 -11.93 11.99
CA TYR A 573 14.64 -10.95 13.08
C TYR A 573 15.64 -11.20 14.22
N GLY A 574 16.41 -12.29 14.18
CA GLY A 574 17.36 -12.65 15.24
C GLY A 574 16.71 -13.14 16.54
N VAL A 575 15.51 -13.72 16.44
CA VAL A 575 14.67 -14.18 17.56
C VAL A 575 14.55 -15.70 17.59
N ASP A 576 13.69 -16.26 18.45
CA ASP A 576 13.35 -17.69 18.45
C ASP A 576 12.00 -18.00 17.77
N GLU A 577 11.66 -19.29 17.65
CA GLU A 577 10.43 -19.77 17.01
C GLU A 577 9.15 -19.45 17.80
N ASN A 578 9.23 -19.24 19.13
CA ASN A 578 8.10 -18.84 19.99
C ASN A 578 7.76 -17.36 19.76
N VAL A 579 8.77 -16.50 19.78
CA VAL A 579 8.67 -15.07 19.41
C VAL A 579 8.15 -14.93 17.99
N SER A 580 8.71 -15.70 17.05
CA SER A 580 8.26 -15.72 15.66
C SER A 580 6.78 -16.10 15.56
N SER A 581 6.35 -17.17 16.23
CA SER A 581 4.95 -17.58 16.26
C SER A 581 4.03 -16.48 16.82
N ALA A 582 4.48 -15.72 17.82
CA ALA A 582 3.73 -14.60 18.39
C ALA A 582 3.62 -13.41 17.42
N MET A 583 4.68 -13.12 16.64
CA MET A 583 4.62 -12.12 15.56
C MET A 583 3.59 -12.48 14.48
N ARG A 584 3.54 -13.77 14.09
CA ARG A 584 2.53 -14.28 13.14
C ARG A 584 1.11 -14.10 13.68
N LEU A 585 0.89 -14.45 14.96
CA LEU A 585 -0.40 -14.30 15.64
C LEU A 585 -0.81 -12.83 15.78
N LEU A 586 0.11 -11.93 16.11
CA LEU A 586 -0.17 -10.49 16.21
C LEU A 586 -0.57 -9.90 14.84
N MET A 587 0.10 -10.33 13.76
CA MET A 587 -0.21 -9.86 12.40
C MET A 587 -1.55 -10.41 11.90
N MET A 588 -1.76 -11.74 11.93
CA MET A 588 -2.87 -12.41 11.25
C MET A 588 -4.07 -12.76 12.15
N GLY A 589 -3.87 -12.78 13.48
CA GLY A 589 -4.88 -13.14 14.46
C GLY A 589 -5.16 -14.64 14.56
N ASP A 590 -6.14 -14.98 15.41
CA ASP A 590 -6.76 -16.30 15.49
C ASP A 590 -8.31 -16.17 15.49
N PRO A 591 -9.08 -17.29 15.46
CA PRO A 591 -10.54 -17.25 15.46
C PRO A 591 -11.21 -16.69 16.74
N ALA A 592 -10.44 -16.32 17.77
CA ALA A 592 -10.93 -15.69 19.00
C ALA A 592 -10.49 -14.22 19.12
N LYS A 593 -9.37 -13.81 18.51
CA LYS A 593 -8.89 -12.42 18.46
C LYS A 593 -8.24 -12.12 17.11
N ALA A 594 -8.89 -11.24 16.34
CA ALA A 594 -8.42 -10.80 15.03
C ALA A 594 -7.09 -10.02 15.13
N GLY A 595 -6.29 -10.10 14.05
CA GLY A 595 -4.95 -9.53 13.98
C GLY A 595 -4.93 -8.05 13.61
N ILE A 596 -3.73 -7.57 13.29
CA ILE A 596 -3.55 -6.26 12.64
C ILE A 596 -4.15 -6.29 11.23
N TYR A 597 -3.78 -7.31 10.45
CA TYR A 597 -4.29 -7.58 9.10
C TYR A 597 -5.55 -8.45 9.14
N GLY A 598 -6.38 -8.30 8.11
CA GLY A 598 -7.55 -9.14 7.86
C GLY A 598 -8.37 -8.59 6.69
N THR A 599 -9.60 -9.10 6.53
CA THR A 599 -10.55 -8.68 5.48
C THR A 599 -11.89 -8.18 6.06
N THR A 600 -12.01 -8.12 7.38
CA THR A 600 -13.25 -7.79 8.12
C THR A 600 -12.97 -6.74 9.19
N ALA A 601 -14.03 -6.05 9.65
CA ALA A 601 -13.93 -4.89 10.54
C ALA A 601 -13.38 -5.22 11.95
N GLU A 602 -13.32 -6.50 12.34
CA GLU A 602 -12.70 -6.96 13.59
C GLU A 602 -11.17 -6.86 13.57
N ALA A 603 -10.54 -6.94 12.39
CA ALA A 603 -9.10 -6.75 12.24
C ALA A 603 -8.75 -5.26 12.27
N LYS A 604 -7.59 -4.91 12.85
CA LYS A 604 -7.29 -3.52 13.21
C LYS A 604 -7.23 -2.57 12.01
N VAL A 605 -6.57 -2.96 10.92
CA VAL A 605 -6.43 -2.07 9.73
C VAL A 605 -7.75 -1.92 8.96
N PRO A 606 -8.49 -2.98 8.59
CA PRO A 606 -9.79 -2.82 7.93
C PRO A 606 -10.81 -2.07 8.82
N GLY A 607 -10.84 -2.35 10.13
CA GLY A 607 -11.71 -1.66 11.09
C GLY A 607 -11.40 -0.16 11.18
N TYR A 608 -10.12 0.22 11.19
CA TYR A 608 -9.71 1.63 11.13
C TYR A 608 -10.10 2.31 9.82
N LEU A 609 -9.84 1.68 8.67
CA LEU A 609 -10.23 2.22 7.36
C LEU A 609 -11.76 2.41 7.26
N MET A 610 -12.53 1.45 7.76
CA MET A 610 -13.99 1.54 7.79
C MET A 610 -14.52 2.61 8.76
N SER A 611 -13.81 2.90 9.87
CA SER A 611 -14.21 3.98 10.79
C SER A 611 -14.02 5.38 10.20
N ILE A 612 -13.03 5.56 9.30
CA ILE A 612 -12.84 6.80 8.53
C ILE A 612 -13.65 6.86 7.22
N GLY A 613 -14.48 5.83 6.93
CA GLY A 613 -15.41 5.80 5.81
C GLY A 613 -14.90 5.12 4.53
N ALA A 614 -13.70 4.54 4.53
CA ALA A 614 -13.22 3.70 3.45
C ALA A 614 -13.85 2.30 3.53
N MET A 615 -14.55 1.86 2.48
CA MET A 615 -15.35 0.62 2.50
C MET A 615 -14.81 -0.41 1.51
N PRO A 616 -14.83 -1.72 1.85
CA PRO A 616 -14.41 -2.81 0.93
C PRO A 616 -15.33 -3.01 -0.27
N TYR A 617 -16.56 -2.48 -0.22
CA TYR A 617 -17.50 -2.48 -1.34
C TYR A 617 -18.14 -1.10 -1.48
N LEU A 618 -18.36 -0.66 -2.72
CA LEU A 618 -18.95 0.64 -3.06
C LEU A 618 -20.22 0.45 -3.92
N THR A 619 -21.20 1.33 -3.75
CA THR A 619 -22.36 1.44 -4.64
C THR A 619 -22.35 2.81 -5.32
N GLN A 620 -22.25 2.83 -6.65
CA GLN A 620 -22.17 4.06 -7.44
C GLN A 620 -22.71 3.86 -8.87
N SER A 621 -22.83 4.92 -9.66
CA SER A 621 -23.20 4.81 -11.08
C SER A 621 -22.14 4.05 -11.89
N PHE A 622 -22.55 3.39 -12.97
CA PHE A 622 -21.64 2.77 -13.93
C PHE A 622 -20.65 3.80 -14.50
N ASN A 623 -21.11 5.03 -14.78
CA ASN A 623 -20.28 6.19 -15.12
C ASN A 623 -19.15 6.41 -14.09
N ASN A 624 -19.46 6.51 -12.79
CA ASN A 624 -18.44 6.70 -11.75
C ASN A 624 -17.49 5.49 -11.65
N TRP A 625 -18.04 4.27 -11.70
CA TRP A 625 -17.27 3.03 -11.56
C TRP A 625 -16.30 2.79 -12.72
N LEU A 626 -16.71 3.10 -13.95
CA LEU A 626 -15.87 2.91 -15.13
C LEU A 626 -14.91 4.10 -15.34
N LEU A 627 -15.41 5.34 -15.29
CA LEU A 627 -14.74 6.53 -15.81
C LEU A 627 -14.24 7.52 -14.74
N GLY A 628 -14.49 7.29 -13.46
CA GLY A 628 -13.90 8.11 -12.39
C GLY A 628 -14.70 8.20 -11.10
N TRP A 629 -14.08 7.84 -9.97
CA TRP A 629 -14.55 8.20 -8.63
C TRP A 629 -13.38 8.64 -7.74
N GLN A 630 -13.66 9.47 -6.73
CA GLN A 630 -12.71 9.74 -5.66
C GLN A 630 -12.92 8.70 -4.55
N ASP A 631 -11.86 7.97 -4.20
CA ASP A 631 -11.92 6.91 -3.17
C ASP A 631 -11.50 7.43 -1.79
N ALA A 632 -12.12 6.85 -0.75
CA ALA A 632 -11.90 7.25 0.65
C ALA A 632 -10.72 6.54 1.32
N ALA A 633 -10.22 5.42 0.78
CA ALA A 633 -9.03 4.74 1.31
C ALA A 633 -7.74 5.45 0.88
N THR A 634 -7.70 5.89 -0.38
CA THR A 634 -6.55 6.59 -0.99
C THR A 634 -6.65 8.12 -0.91
N GLY A 635 -7.87 8.67 -0.85
CA GLY A 635 -8.14 10.10 -1.05
C GLY A 635 -7.98 10.58 -2.50
N GLY A 636 -7.54 9.70 -3.41
CA GLY A 636 -7.25 9.98 -4.81
C GLY A 636 -8.41 9.67 -5.75
N TRP A 637 -8.22 9.93 -7.03
CA TRP A 637 -9.14 9.51 -8.09
C TRP A 637 -8.73 8.15 -8.65
N LEU A 638 -9.72 7.32 -9.00
CA LEU A 638 -9.56 5.99 -9.58
C LEU A 638 -10.56 5.81 -10.75
N SER A 639 -10.22 4.95 -11.70
CA SER A 639 -11.06 4.56 -12.84
C SER A 639 -10.71 3.15 -13.31
N LEU A 640 -11.60 2.50 -14.07
CA LEU A 640 -11.31 1.24 -14.77
C LEU A 640 -10.98 1.44 -16.26
N GLU A 641 -11.37 2.58 -16.84
CA GLU A 641 -11.02 3.00 -18.21
C GLU A 641 -10.48 4.44 -18.22
N THR A 642 -9.42 4.67 -19.00
CA THR A 642 -8.74 5.98 -19.09
C THR A 642 -9.50 6.93 -20.01
N ASN A 643 -10.49 7.63 -19.44
CA ASN A 643 -11.18 8.77 -20.06
C ASN A 643 -10.32 10.05 -19.98
N GLU A 644 -10.52 11.04 -20.86
CA GLU A 644 -9.77 12.32 -20.86
C GLU A 644 -9.76 13.02 -19.48
N THR A 645 -10.89 12.97 -18.76
CA THR A 645 -11.01 13.49 -17.40
C THR A 645 -11.80 12.51 -16.52
N TYR A 646 -11.52 12.46 -15.23
CA TYR A 646 -12.32 11.66 -14.30
C TYR A 646 -13.77 12.12 -14.29
N TYR A 647 -14.72 11.20 -14.40
CA TYR A 647 -16.15 11.52 -14.44
C TYR A 647 -16.60 12.33 -13.22
N GLY A 648 -17.40 13.38 -13.46
CA GLY A 648 -17.90 14.27 -12.40
C GLY A 648 -16.86 15.18 -11.73
N SER A 649 -15.56 15.04 -12.01
CA SER A 649 -14.46 15.75 -11.33
C SER A 649 -14.42 17.28 -11.53
N GLY A 650 -15.14 17.80 -12.52
CA GLY A 650 -15.07 19.20 -12.94
C GLY A 650 -13.88 19.53 -13.86
N GLY A 651 -13.19 18.51 -14.38
CA GLY A 651 -12.09 18.67 -15.35
C GLY A 651 -10.71 18.28 -14.82
N VAL A 652 -10.63 17.33 -13.88
CA VAL A 652 -9.36 16.72 -13.48
C VAL A 652 -8.97 15.69 -14.55
N ALA A 653 -7.85 15.92 -15.23
CA ALA A 653 -7.32 15.00 -16.24
C ALA A 653 -6.98 13.63 -15.63
N ASN A 654 -7.21 12.58 -16.41
CA ASN A 654 -6.89 11.20 -16.03
C ASN A 654 -5.79 10.68 -16.99
N GLY A 655 -4.55 11.09 -16.69
CA GLY A 655 -3.39 10.90 -17.56
C GLY A 655 -3.26 11.96 -18.66
N ASP A 656 -2.12 11.93 -19.36
CA ASP A 656 -1.81 12.77 -20.54
C ASP A 656 -2.06 12.01 -21.88
N GLY A 657 -2.85 10.93 -21.82
CA GLY A 657 -2.94 9.93 -22.89
C GLY A 657 -1.73 8.99 -22.92
N THR A 658 -1.74 8.06 -23.88
CA THR A 658 -0.66 7.06 -24.08
C THR A 658 0.08 7.35 -25.37
N ASN A 659 1.42 7.27 -25.36
CA ASN A 659 2.23 7.52 -26.55
C ASN A 659 2.65 6.20 -27.20
N TYR A 660 2.16 5.92 -28.41
CA TYR A 660 2.49 4.72 -29.17
C TYR A 660 3.52 5.03 -30.25
N THR A 661 4.52 4.16 -30.41
CA THR A 661 5.43 4.13 -31.56
C THR A 661 5.11 2.90 -32.39
N MET A 662 4.79 3.09 -33.68
CA MET A 662 4.45 2.01 -34.61
C MET A 662 5.29 2.03 -35.89
N CYS A 663 5.38 0.88 -36.55
CA CYS A 663 6.07 0.72 -37.82
C CYS A 663 5.21 1.17 -39.03
N THR A 664 5.71 2.10 -39.84
CA THR A 664 5.01 2.59 -41.05
C THR A 664 5.04 1.60 -42.22
N GLY A 665 5.99 0.66 -42.20
CA GLY A 665 6.29 -0.26 -43.31
C GLY A 665 7.21 0.33 -44.38
N GLU A 666 7.67 1.59 -44.26
CA GLU A 666 8.61 2.21 -45.21
C GLU A 666 10.04 1.63 -45.13
N ALA A 667 10.37 0.94 -44.03
CA ALA A 667 11.66 0.30 -43.81
C ALA A 667 11.48 -1.16 -43.37
N GLY A 668 12.23 -2.08 -43.97
CA GLY A 668 12.23 -3.51 -43.63
C GLY A 668 12.99 -3.85 -42.35
N ALA A 669 12.71 -3.13 -41.27
CA ALA A 669 13.28 -3.32 -39.93
C ALA A 669 12.26 -3.87 -38.92
N CYS A 670 10.97 -3.69 -39.21
CA CYS A 670 9.80 -4.07 -38.44
C CYS A 670 8.66 -4.45 -39.40
N ASP A 671 7.63 -5.11 -38.91
CA ASP A 671 6.49 -5.53 -39.72
C ASP A 671 5.43 -4.42 -39.81
N LYS A 672 4.60 -4.41 -40.86
CA LYS A 672 3.69 -3.28 -41.11
C LYS A 672 2.69 -3.08 -39.97
N GLY A 673 2.63 -1.85 -39.45
CA GLY A 673 1.71 -1.50 -38.37
C GLY A 673 2.05 -2.18 -37.04
N GLU A 674 3.22 -2.81 -36.91
CA GLU A 674 3.68 -3.40 -35.66
C GLU A 674 3.80 -2.31 -34.56
N THR A 675 3.30 -2.59 -33.36
CA THR A 675 3.55 -1.72 -32.20
C THR A 675 4.94 -1.98 -31.64
N LEU A 676 5.81 -0.98 -31.71
CA LEU A 676 7.21 -1.07 -31.32
C LEU A 676 7.42 -0.65 -29.87
N ALA A 677 6.72 0.39 -29.41
CA ALA A 677 6.80 0.87 -28.03
C ALA A 677 5.51 1.55 -27.56
N GLU A 678 5.30 1.52 -26.24
CA GLU A 678 4.29 2.25 -25.48
C GLU A 678 5.00 3.11 -24.42
N ASP A 679 4.78 4.42 -24.43
CA ASP A 679 5.47 5.43 -23.61
C ASP A 679 7.02 5.31 -23.58
N GLY A 680 7.59 4.87 -24.71
CA GLY A 680 9.03 4.67 -24.89
C GLY A 680 9.56 3.32 -24.37
N SER A 681 8.68 2.44 -23.89
CA SER A 681 8.98 1.07 -23.46
C SER A 681 8.62 0.05 -24.55
N ILE A 682 9.52 -0.89 -24.85
CA ILE A 682 9.23 -2.06 -25.72
C ILE A 682 8.47 -3.18 -24.97
N TYR A 683 8.01 -2.88 -23.76
CA TYR A 683 7.32 -3.78 -22.83
C TYR A 683 6.04 -3.11 -22.30
N LEU A 684 5.01 -3.92 -21.98
CA LEU A 684 3.78 -3.47 -21.31
C LEU A 684 4.07 -2.61 -20.07
N SER A 685 3.24 -1.58 -19.81
CA SER A 685 3.38 -0.62 -18.69
C SER A 685 3.75 -1.29 -17.37
N TRP A 686 3.02 -2.35 -17.01
CA TRP A 686 3.11 -3.07 -15.74
C TRP A 686 3.96 -4.35 -15.81
N ARG A 687 4.51 -4.71 -16.99
CA ARG A 687 5.44 -5.85 -17.15
C ARG A 687 6.72 -5.38 -17.81
N ASN A 688 7.45 -4.51 -17.11
CA ASN A 688 8.73 -3.94 -17.52
C ASN A 688 9.86 -4.23 -16.50
N GLU A 689 11.08 -3.75 -16.77
CA GLU A 689 12.24 -3.97 -15.88
C GLU A 689 12.09 -3.29 -14.51
N ALA A 690 11.33 -2.19 -14.41
CA ALA A 690 11.09 -1.50 -13.14
C ALA A 690 10.17 -2.32 -12.23
N MET A 691 9.07 -2.88 -12.77
CA MET A 691 8.18 -3.77 -12.02
C MET A 691 8.93 -5.05 -11.62
N MET A 692 9.78 -5.59 -12.51
CA MET A 692 10.64 -6.73 -12.18
C MET A 692 11.57 -6.42 -11.02
N ASN A 693 12.21 -5.25 -10.98
CA ASN A 693 13.07 -4.87 -9.87
C ASN A 693 12.27 -4.65 -8.56
N GLY A 694 11.14 -3.94 -8.63
CA GLY A 694 10.27 -3.65 -7.48
C GLY A 694 9.63 -4.89 -6.84
N THR A 695 9.36 -5.91 -7.64
CA THR A 695 8.80 -7.21 -7.21
C THR A 695 9.87 -8.30 -7.00
N TYR A 696 11.15 -7.94 -6.96
CA TYR A 696 12.29 -8.88 -6.84
C TYR A 696 12.33 -10.00 -7.92
N GLY A 697 11.74 -9.77 -9.09
CA GLY A 697 11.67 -10.74 -10.19
C GLY A 697 10.45 -11.66 -10.18
N LEU A 698 9.49 -11.45 -9.26
CA LEU A 698 8.22 -12.17 -9.25
C LEU A 698 7.35 -11.84 -10.47
N ILE A 699 7.43 -10.60 -10.98
CA ILE A 699 6.78 -10.17 -12.22
C ILE A 699 7.86 -9.88 -13.28
N THR A 700 7.90 -10.72 -14.32
CA THR A 700 8.88 -10.62 -15.41
C THR A 700 8.44 -9.70 -16.55
N PRO A 701 9.36 -9.11 -17.33
CA PRO A 701 9.00 -8.27 -18.47
C PRO A 701 8.30 -9.02 -19.61
N GLU A 702 7.41 -8.33 -20.34
CA GLU A 702 6.62 -8.88 -21.46
C GLU A 702 6.59 -7.88 -22.62
N SER A 703 7.05 -8.30 -23.79
CA SER A 703 7.37 -7.38 -24.89
C SER A 703 6.23 -7.20 -25.90
N LEU A 704 6.01 -5.93 -26.27
CA LEU A 704 5.07 -5.48 -27.32
C LEU A 704 5.52 -5.90 -28.73
N VAL A 705 6.81 -6.10 -28.95
CA VAL A 705 7.39 -6.38 -30.27
C VAL A 705 6.77 -7.63 -30.89
N GLY A 706 6.34 -7.52 -32.14
CA GLY A 706 5.53 -8.50 -32.88
C GLY A 706 4.02 -8.42 -32.66
N THR A 707 3.49 -7.37 -32.00
CA THR A 707 2.04 -7.16 -31.90
C THR A 707 1.49 -6.37 -33.08
N THR A 708 0.39 -6.86 -33.65
CA THR A 708 -0.29 -6.23 -34.77
C THR A 708 -1.03 -4.96 -34.36
N GLY A 709 -0.84 -3.88 -35.13
CA GLY A 709 -1.70 -2.69 -35.15
C GLY A 709 -2.70 -2.69 -36.32
N GLY A 710 -2.96 -3.85 -36.96
CA GLY A 710 -3.97 -3.99 -38.02
C GLY A 710 -3.62 -4.91 -39.18
N PHE A 711 -2.38 -5.44 -39.25
CA PHE A 711 -1.91 -6.34 -40.30
C PHE A 711 -1.33 -7.63 -39.74
N LEU A 712 -1.55 -8.76 -40.41
CA LEU A 712 -0.93 -10.05 -40.10
C LEU A 712 0.09 -10.44 -41.18
N THR A 713 1.26 -10.88 -40.75
CA THR A 713 2.32 -11.46 -41.61
C THR A 713 2.05 -12.93 -41.95
N GLY A 714 1.21 -13.59 -41.17
CA GLY A 714 0.91 -15.02 -41.27
C GLY A 714 1.97 -15.93 -40.65
N THR A 715 2.95 -15.40 -39.90
CA THR A 715 3.97 -16.22 -39.21
C THR A 715 4.49 -15.56 -37.92
N GLY A 716 3.89 -15.95 -36.79
CA GLY A 716 4.36 -15.55 -35.46
C GLY A 716 3.77 -14.25 -34.92
N ASP A 717 2.73 -13.74 -35.59
CA ASP A 717 1.97 -12.56 -35.20
C ASP A 717 1.39 -12.68 -33.78
N LYS A 718 1.31 -11.53 -33.09
CA LYS A 718 0.69 -11.39 -31.78
C LYS A 718 -0.32 -10.26 -31.79
N VAL A 719 -1.10 -10.15 -30.72
CA VAL A 719 -1.98 -9.01 -30.45
C VAL A 719 -1.74 -8.53 -29.02
N ASP A 720 -1.71 -7.21 -28.84
CA ASP A 720 -1.91 -6.62 -27.52
C ASP A 720 -3.41 -6.63 -27.18
N VAL A 721 -3.75 -7.27 -26.08
CA VAL A 721 -5.12 -7.37 -25.58
C VAL A 721 -5.42 -6.18 -24.66
N SER A 722 -5.31 -4.97 -25.22
CA SER A 722 -5.56 -3.68 -24.54
C SER A 722 -4.71 -3.46 -23.27
N GLY A 723 -3.41 -3.75 -23.33
CA GLY A 723 -2.46 -3.63 -22.22
C GLY A 723 -2.49 -4.78 -21.20
N TYR A 724 -3.56 -5.58 -21.17
CA TYR A 724 -3.73 -6.63 -20.16
C TYR A 724 -2.93 -7.91 -20.48
N ALA A 725 -2.66 -8.22 -21.74
CA ALA A 725 -1.92 -9.42 -22.15
C ALA A 725 -1.39 -9.34 -23.58
N ILE A 726 -0.22 -9.94 -23.85
CA ILE A 726 0.20 -10.26 -25.21
C ILE A 726 -0.20 -11.70 -25.54
N ALA A 727 -1.03 -11.88 -26.56
CA ALA A 727 -1.48 -13.19 -27.05
C ALA A 727 -0.91 -13.49 -28.44
N ASN A 728 -0.52 -14.74 -28.70
CA ASN A 728 -0.14 -15.18 -30.05
C ASN A 728 -1.40 -15.39 -30.90
N ILE A 729 -1.31 -15.11 -32.20
CA ILE A 729 -2.41 -15.29 -33.15
C ILE A 729 -2.29 -16.65 -33.86
N THR A 730 -3.41 -17.34 -34.04
CA THR A 730 -3.53 -18.61 -34.77
C THR A 730 -4.64 -18.50 -35.83
N CYS A 731 -4.28 -18.69 -37.09
CA CYS A 731 -5.19 -18.68 -38.24
C CYS A 731 -5.50 -20.10 -38.70
N ASP A 732 -6.75 -20.52 -38.53
CA ASP A 732 -7.20 -21.92 -38.62
C ASP A 732 -8.48 -22.07 -39.48
N GLY A 733 -8.67 -21.17 -40.45
CA GLY A 733 -9.81 -21.19 -41.37
C GLY A 733 -9.71 -20.15 -42.48
N THR A 734 -10.70 -20.16 -43.37
CA THR A 734 -10.87 -19.16 -44.45
C THR A 734 -12.35 -18.89 -44.66
N SER A 735 -12.77 -17.63 -44.74
CA SER A 735 -14.17 -17.24 -44.97
C SER A 735 -14.30 -16.06 -45.96
N GLU A 736 -15.48 -15.44 -46.02
CA GLU A 736 -15.76 -14.28 -46.88
C GLU A 736 -16.42 -13.18 -46.04
N VAL A 737 -15.83 -11.97 -46.01
CA VAL A 737 -16.41 -10.78 -45.39
C VAL A 737 -16.82 -9.81 -46.51
N LYS A 738 -18.14 -9.62 -46.69
CA LYS A 738 -18.71 -8.75 -47.74
C LYS A 738 -18.20 -9.03 -49.18
N GLY A 739 -17.88 -10.29 -49.49
CA GLY A 739 -17.33 -10.70 -50.79
C GLY A 739 -15.79 -10.75 -50.85
N ILE A 740 -15.11 -10.23 -49.83
CA ILE A 740 -13.65 -10.27 -49.71
C ILE A 740 -13.22 -11.59 -49.05
N PRO A 741 -12.37 -12.41 -49.67
CA PRO A 741 -11.77 -13.60 -49.05
C PRO A 741 -10.90 -13.21 -47.85
N VAL A 742 -11.02 -13.94 -46.76
CA VAL A 742 -10.27 -13.71 -45.52
C VAL A 742 -9.77 -15.00 -44.90
N ASP A 743 -8.65 -14.92 -44.18
CA ASP A 743 -8.21 -15.95 -43.25
C ASP A 743 -8.87 -15.72 -41.88
N ASP A 744 -9.43 -16.79 -41.31
CA ASP A 744 -10.09 -16.77 -40.00
C ASP A 744 -9.05 -16.98 -38.90
N CYS A 745 -8.71 -15.90 -38.20
CA CYS A 745 -7.69 -15.86 -37.16
C CYS A 745 -8.29 -15.67 -35.76
N SER A 746 -7.57 -16.14 -34.75
CA SER A 746 -8.00 -16.10 -33.35
C SER A 746 -6.82 -15.91 -32.41
N ALA A 747 -7.08 -15.37 -31.22
CA ALA A 747 -6.13 -15.27 -30.12
C ALA A 747 -6.90 -15.32 -28.79
N SER A 748 -6.31 -15.93 -27.76
CA SER A 748 -6.97 -16.02 -26.45
C SER A 748 -6.02 -15.95 -25.26
N VAL A 749 -6.57 -15.59 -24.10
CA VAL A 749 -5.85 -15.40 -22.85
C VAL A 749 -6.50 -16.27 -21.78
N VAL A 750 -5.73 -17.23 -21.23
CA VAL A 750 -6.23 -18.18 -20.23
C VAL A 750 -6.40 -17.48 -18.88
N ALA A 751 -7.65 -17.21 -18.50
CA ALA A 751 -8.01 -16.44 -17.30
C ALA A 751 -7.27 -16.89 -16.03
N THR A 752 -7.21 -18.20 -15.75
CA THR A 752 -6.56 -18.74 -14.54
C THR A 752 -5.05 -18.49 -14.46
N GLU A 753 -4.40 -18.15 -15.58
CA GLU A 753 -2.94 -17.97 -15.65
C GLU A 753 -2.54 -16.48 -15.72
N ARG A 754 -3.48 -15.56 -16.00
CA ARG A 754 -3.21 -14.12 -16.15
C ARG A 754 -3.78 -13.29 -15.00
N ASN A 755 -3.08 -13.28 -13.88
CA ASN A 755 -3.31 -12.30 -12.82
C ASN A 755 -2.83 -10.91 -13.29
N ILE A 756 -3.69 -9.89 -13.18
CA ILE A 756 -3.42 -8.49 -13.60
C ILE A 756 -3.38 -7.51 -12.42
N GLN A 757 -3.25 -8.00 -11.18
CA GLN A 757 -3.12 -7.18 -9.96
C GLN A 757 -2.14 -6.02 -10.14
N ALA A 758 -0.96 -6.29 -10.70
CA ALA A 758 0.07 -5.28 -10.92
C ALA A 758 -0.27 -4.20 -11.97
N ASN A 759 -1.17 -4.47 -12.92
CA ASN A 759 -1.75 -3.45 -13.83
C ASN A 759 -2.74 -2.54 -13.10
N LEU A 760 -3.40 -3.04 -12.07
CA LEU A 760 -4.44 -2.32 -11.32
C LEU A 760 -3.87 -1.57 -10.11
N LEU A 761 -2.63 -1.83 -9.74
CA LEU A 761 -1.93 -1.21 -8.60
C LEU A 761 -0.74 -0.34 -9.04
N GLU A 762 0.04 -0.78 -10.03
CA GLU A 762 1.24 -0.13 -10.57
C GLU A 762 2.12 0.58 -9.51
N THR A 763 2.33 -0.04 -8.33
CA THR A 763 3.11 0.61 -7.26
C THR A 763 4.62 0.51 -7.45
N TYR A 764 5.07 -0.41 -8.29
CA TYR A 764 6.47 -0.80 -8.49
C TYR A 764 7.14 -1.28 -7.19
N THR A 765 6.40 -2.04 -6.37
CA THR A 765 6.86 -2.62 -5.10
C THR A 765 6.43 -4.09 -4.96
N LEU A 766 6.83 -4.74 -3.86
CA LEU A 766 6.39 -6.09 -3.53
C LEU A 766 4.85 -6.21 -3.41
N LEU A 767 4.12 -5.12 -3.13
CA LEU A 767 2.66 -5.10 -3.05
C LEU A 767 2.00 -5.58 -4.35
N ASP A 768 2.56 -5.22 -5.51
CA ASP A 768 2.06 -5.64 -6.82
C ASP A 768 2.06 -7.17 -7.00
N ALA A 769 2.94 -7.88 -6.28
CA ALA A 769 3.07 -9.33 -6.28
C ALA A 769 2.52 -10.03 -5.01
N THR A 770 2.00 -9.29 -4.03
CA THR A 770 1.46 -9.86 -2.79
C THR A 770 0.09 -10.52 -3.03
N PRO A 771 -0.09 -11.82 -2.71
CA PRO A 771 -1.38 -12.50 -2.89
C PRO A 771 -2.51 -11.83 -2.09
N GLY A 772 -3.65 -11.61 -2.72
CA GLY A 772 -4.81 -10.99 -2.06
C GLY A 772 -4.66 -9.48 -1.77
N ALA A 773 -3.82 -8.76 -2.51
CA ALA A 773 -3.90 -7.31 -2.56
C ALA A 773 -5.10 -6.86 -3.43
N LEU A 774 -5.14 -7.33 -4.67
CA LEU A 774 -6.26 -7.13 -5.61
C LEU A 774 -6.24 -8.29 -6.65
N PRO A 775 -6.78 -9.47 -6.30
CA PRO A 775 -6.55 -10.72 -7.03
C PRO A 775 -7.49 -10.86 -8.25
N VAL A 776 -7.31 -9.95 -9.21
CA VAL A 776 -8.07 -9.89 -10.46
C VAL A 776 -7.32 -10.65 -11.56
N TYR A 777 -8.04 -11.49 -12.28
CA TYR A 777 -7.56 -12.34 -13.36
C TYR A 777 -8.25 -11.95 -14.67
N PHE A 778 -7.52 -11.99 -15.79
CA PHE A 778 -7.98 -11.51 -17.08
C PHE A 778 -8.06 -12.65 -18.10
N GLY A 779 -9.27 -12.93 -18.60
CA GLY A 779 -9.50 -13.79 -19.76
C GLY A 779 -9.92 -12.99 -20.96
N SER A 780 -9.59 -13.46 -22.17
CA SER A 780 -10.07 -12.86 -23.41
C SER A 780 -10.13 -13.90 -24.52
N GLU A 781 -11.15 -13.80 -25.37
CA GLU A 781 -11.32 -14.55 -26.61
C GLU A 781 -11.48 -13.55 -27.75
N ILE A 782 -10.62 -13.63 -28.78
CA ILE A 782 -10.56 -12.70 -29.90
C ILE A 782 -10.69 -13.47 -31.20
N SER A 783 -11.52 -12.97 -32.12
CA SER A 783 -11.57 -13.38 -33.52
C SER A 783 -11.22 -12.22 -34.44
N MET A 784 -10.54 -12.54 -35.54
CA MET A 784 -10.09 -11.59 -36.56
C MET A 784 -10.30 -12.21 -37.94
N GLN A 785 -10.65 -11.39 -38.92
CA GLN A 785 -10.68 -11.74 -40.34
C GLN A 785 -9.68 -10.85 -41.09
N ALA A 786 -8.59 -11.45 -41.57
CA ALA A 786 -7.55 -10.75 -42.33
C ALA A 786 -7.67 -11.06 -43.83
N GLU A 787 -7.58 -10.05 -44.70
CA GLU A 787 -7.64 -10.24 -46.16
C GLU A 787 -6.39 -10.99 -46.65
N GLN A 788 -6.59 -12.00 -47.51
CA GLN A 788 -5.60 -13.06 -47.79
C GLN A 788 -4.33 -12.61 -48.54
N LEU A 789 -4.31 -11.42 -49.14
CA LEU A 789 -3.14 -10.90 -49.88
C LEU A 789 -2.40 -9.80 -49.13
N SER A 790 -3.14 -8.86 -48.54
CA SER A 790 -2.59 -7.70 -47.82
C SER A 790 -2.31 -7.99 -46.34
N GLY A 791 -2.95 -9.00 -45.76
CA GLY A 791 -2.92 -9.27 -44.32
C GLY A 791 -3.73 -8.28 -43.48
N LEU A 792 -4.43 -7.32 -44.08
CA LEU A 792 -5.20 -6.30 -43.36
C LEU A 792 -6.40 -6.93 -42.63
N ILE A 793 -6.54 -6.66 -41.33
CA ILE A 793 -7.68 -7.08 -40.50
C ILE A 793 -8.89 -6.22 -40.84
N ILE A 794 -9.84 -6.76 -41.63
CA ILE A 794 -11.04 -6.06 -42.09
C ILE A 794 -12.30 -6.34 -41.27
N ALA A 795 -12.28 -7.34 -40.39
CA ALA A 795 -13.29 -7.53 -39.36
C ALA A 795 -12.71 -8.25 -38.14
N GLY A 796 -13.42 -8.19 -37.01
CA GLY A 796 -13.06 -8.92 -35.81
C GLY A 796 -13.99 -8.64 -34.63
N SER A 797 -13.83 -9.41 -33.56
CA SER A 797 -14.51 -9.20 -32.29
C SER A 797 -13.69 -9.70 -31.12
N SER A 798 -13.86 -9.09 -29.95
CA SER A 798 -13.21 -9.49 -28.71
C SER A 798 -14.21 -9.52 -27.56
N GLU A 799 -14.17 -10.60 -26.78
CA GLU A 799 -14.86 -10.74 -25.50
C GLU A 799 -13.82 -10.90 -24.40
N SER A 800 -13.63 -9.83 -23.61
CA SER A 800 -12.67 -9.78 -22.51
C SER A 800 -13.40 -9.77 -21.17
N THR A 801 -13.06 -10.72 -20.29
CA THR A 801 -13.71 -10.91 -19.00
C THR A 801 -12.69 -10.82 -17.87
N PHE A 802 -13.00 -9.97 -16.90
CA PHE A 802 -12.25 -9.77 -15.67
C PHE A 802 -12.91 -10.61 -14.57
N TYR A 803 -12.11 -11.42 -13.89
CA TYR A 803 -12.54 -12.33 -12.84
C TYR A 803 -11.89 -11.96 -11.51
N LEU A 804 -12.62 -12.10 -10.41
CA LEU A 804 -12.09 -12.02 -9.05
C LEU A 804 -11.87 -13.42 -8.49
N ASP A 805 -10.70 -13.68 -7.90
CA ASP A 805 -10.46 -14.88 -7.10
C ASP A 805 -11.15 -14.77 -5.73
N THR A 806 -12.05 -15.70 -5.44
CA THR A 806 -12.88 -15.71 -4.23
C THR A 806 -12.34 -16.58 -3.10
N ARG A 807 -11.17 -17.21 -3.28
CA ARG A 807 -10.49 -17.99 -2.22
C ARG A 807 -10.00 -17.06 -1.11
N ALA A 808 -9.86 -17.58 0.11
CA ALA A 808 -9.15 -16.85 1.17
C ALA A 808 -7.70 -16.58 0.75
N HIS A 809 -7.19 -15.36 1.02
CA HIS A 809 -5.96 -14.81 0.44
C HIS A 809 -4.72 -15.71 0.58
N THR A 810 -4.59 -16.43 1.70
CA THR A 810 -3.52 -17.42 1.96
C THR A 810 -3.51 -18.63 1.01
N ASN A 811 -4.53 -18.79 0.16
CA ASN A 811 -4.57 -19.79 -0.92
C ASN A 811 -4.35 -19.17 -2.31
N GLN A 812 -4.42 -17.85 -2.45
CA GLN A 812 -4.38 -17.15 -3.74
C GLN A 812 -2.97 -17.14 -4.37
N ALA A 813 -1.94 -17.52 -3.61
CA ALA A 813 -0.59 -17.71 -4.08
C ALA A 813 -0.42 -18.89 -5.07
N SER A 814 -1.36 -19.85 -5.08
CA SER A 814 -1.41 -20.87 -6.14
C SER A 814 -2.29 -20.41 -7.30
N THR A 815 -2.01 -20.90 -8.50
CA THR A 815 -2.93 -20.78 -9.64
C THR A 815 -4.37 -21.20 -9.25
N PRO A 816 -5.41 -20.38 -9.54
CA PRO A 816 -6.81 -20.73 -9.31
C PRO A 816 -7.33 -21.73 -10.34
N SER A 817 -8.50 -22.30 -10.06
CA SER A 817 -9.36 -22.96 -11.05
C SER A 817 -10.50 -22.03 -11.49
N MET A 818 -11.15 -22.33 -12.62
CA MET A 818 -12.36 -21.60 -13.04
C MET A 818 -13.56 -21.72 -12.09
N SER A 819 -13.49 -22.57 -11.05
CA SER A 819 -14.48 -22.62 -9.97
C SER A 819 -14.16 -21.73 -8.76
N ASP A 820 -12.95 -21.17 -8.70
CA ASP A 820 -12.51 -20.19 -7.69
C ASP A 820 -12.75 -18.74 -8.15
N LEU A 821 -12.82 -18.55 -9.47
CA LEU A 821 -12.99 -17.28 -10.17
C LEU A 821 -14.47 -16.93 -10.39
N VAL A 822 -14.85 -15.68 -10.13
CA VAL A 822 -16.17 -15.12 -10.49
C VAL A 822 -16.02 -13.91 -11.41
N PRO A 823 -16.79 -13.78 -12.50
CA PRO A 823 -16.71 -12.60 -13.37
C PRO A 823 -17.21 -11.36 -12.63
N VAL A 824 -16.46 -10.25 -12.74
CA VAL A 824 -16.78 -8.95 -12.13
C VAL A 824 -17.04 -7.84 -13.15
N PHE A 825 -16.40 -7.92 -14.31
CA PHE A 825 -16.47 -6.92 -15.38
C PHE A 825 -16.23 -7.59 -16.75
N GLU A 826 -16.91 -7.14 -17.79
CA GLU A 826 -16.72 -7.60 -19.17
C GLU A 826 -16.70 -6.43 -20.15
N ILE A 827 -15.86 -6.54 -21.17
CA ILE A 827 -15.79 -5.64 -22.31
C ILE A 827 -16.07 -6.45 -23.57
N LYS A 828 -16.98 -5.97 -24.42
CA LYS A 828 -17.23 -6.52 -25.75
C LYS A 828 -17.08 -5.43 -26.81
N SER A 829 -16.33 -5.76 -27.86
CA SER A 829 -16.21 -4.94 -29.05
C SER A 829 -16.24 -5.81 -30.30
N SER A 830 -16.82 -5.26 -31.36
CA SER A 830 -16.72 -5.79 -32.71
C SER A 830 -16.41 -4.65 -33.68
N SER A 831 -15.71 -4.98 -34.75
CA SER A 831 -15.42 -4.06 -35.85
C SER A 831 -15.57 -4.79 -37.17
N MET A 832 -15.99 -4.07 -38.20
CA MET A 832 -16.10 -4.56 -39.57
C MET A 832 -15.98 -3.36 -40.50
N ILE A 833 -15.20 -3.53 -41.57
CA ILE A 833 -15.06 -2.60 -42.70
C ILE A 833 -16.41 -2.02 -43.16
N GLY A 834 -16.44 -0.77 -43.62
CA GLY A 834 -17.66 -0.12 -44.11
C GLY A 834 -18.27 -0.83 -45.33
N ASP A 835 -19.49 -0.44 -45.73
CA ASP A 835 -20.07 -0.97 -46.98
C ASP A 835 -19.35 -0.37 -48.21
N SER A 836 -19.05 0.93 -48.18
CA SER A 836 -18.28 1.65 -49.21
C SER A 836 -16.90 1.06 -49.42
N ASP A 837 -16.17 0.88 -48.32
CA ASP A 837 -14.75 0.57 -48.32
C ASP A 837 -14.55 -0.91 -48.67
N ALA A 838 -15.54 -1.76 -48.36
CA ALA A 838 -15.62 -3.13 -48.84
C ALA A 838 -15.97 -3.20 -50.34
N GLU A 839 -16.91 -2.39 -50.86
CA GLU A 839 -17.18 -2.32 -52.30
C GLU A 839 -15.94 -1.87 -53.10
N GLU A 840 -15.16 -0.92 -52.56
CA GLU A 840 -13.90 -0.47 -53.19
C GLU A 840 -12.82 -1.56 -53.12
N MET A 841 -12.64 -2.24 -51.99
CA MET A 841 -11.67 -3.32 -51.82
C MET A 841 -12.04 -4.59 -52.63
N GLU A 842 -13.32 -4.96 -52.70
CA GLU A 842 -13.82 -6.05 -53.57
C GLU A 842 -13.53 -5.71 -55.04
N SER A 843 -13.81 -4.48 -55.48
CA SER A 843 -13.52 -4.01 -56.84
C SER A 843 -12.02 -4.01 -57.17
N ALA A 844 -11.18 -3.56 -56.23
CA ALA A 844 -9.73 -3.41 -56.44
C ALA A 844 -8.96 -4.75 -56.37
N ILE A 845 -9.39 -5.68 -55.50
CA ILE A 845 -8.71 -6.95 -55.25
C ILE A 845 -9.46 -8.11 -55.92
N VAL A 846 -10.67 -8.41 -55.43
CA VAL A 846 -11.40 -9.65 -55.75
C VAL A 846 -11.85 -9.68 -57.20
N GLN A 847 -12.49 -8.62 -57.67
CA GLN A 847 -12.92 -8.53 -59.07
C GLN A 847 -11.72 -8.63 -60.00
N ASN A 848 -10.61 -7.96 -59.68
CA ASN A 848 -9.39 -7.96 -60.48
C ASN A 848 -8.70 -9.34 -60.58
N GLN A 849 -9.04 -10.30 -59.72
CA GLN A 849 -8.62 -11.70 -59.85
C GLN A 849 -9.52 -12.56 -60.76
N ASP A 850 -10.75 -12.15 -61.08
CA ASP A 850 -11.63 -12.94 -61.96
C ASP A 850 -11.17 -12.87 -63.43
N LYS A 851 -10.78 -14.04 -63.96
CA LYS A 851 -10.19 -14.20 -65.30
C LYS A 851 -11.14 -13.92 -66.47
N MET A 852 -12.42 -13.65 -66.20
CA MET A 852 -13.46 -13.32 -67.15
C MET A 852 -14.03 -11.90 -66.94
N THR A 853 -14.08 -11.39 -65.71
CA THR A 853 -14.74 -10.11 -65.35
C THR A 853 -13.84 -9.01 -64.82
N TYR A 854 -12.54 -9.22 -64.55
CA TYR A 854 -11.62 -8.19 -64.01
C TYR A 854 -11.85 -6.79 -64.59
N TRP A 855 -11.75 -6.69 -65.92
CA TRP A 855 -11.88 -5.49 -66.75
C TRP A 855 -13.23 -4.73 -66.71
N MET A 856 -14.20 -5.14 -65.88
CA MET A 856 -15.54 -4.53 -65.84
C MET A 856 -15.66 -3.32 -64.89
N ASN A 857 -14.69 -3.10 -64.00
CA ASN A 857 -14.57 -1.94 -63.09
C ASN A 857 -14.03 -0.69 -63.81
N PHE A 858 -13.10 -0.87 -64.75
CA PHE A 858 -12.38 0.19 -65.46
C PHE A 858 -11.46 1.03 -64.57
N ASP A 859 -10.87 0.43 -63.54
CA ASP A 859 -9.87 1.08 -62.67
C ASP A 859 -8.50 1.23 -63.37
N SER A 860 -8.20 0.35 -64.34
CA SER A 860 -6.88 0.19 -64.92
C SER A 860 -6.86 0.42 -66.43
N TRP A 861 -5.71 0.87 -66.93
CA TRP A 861 -5.50 1.08 -68.37
C TRP A 861 -5.66 -0.23 -69.18
N ILE A 862 -5.45 -1.38 -68.54
CA ILE A 862 -5.59 -2.70 -69.19
C ILE A 862 -7.05 -3.02 -69.51
N ASP A 863 -8.01 -2.48 -68.76
CA ASP A 863 -9.44 -2.79 -68.90
C ASP A 863 -10.01 -2.19 -70.18
N PHE A 864 -9.59 -0.97 -70.50
CA PHE A 864 -9.89 -0.32 -71.77
C PHE A 864 -9.29 -1.08 -72.96
N VAL A 865 -8.16 -1.77 -72.77
CA VAL A 865 -7.57 -2.67 -73.77
C VAL A 865 -8.37 -3.97 -73.88
N THR A 866 -8.73 -4.61 -72.76
CA THR A 866 -9.49 -5.86 -72.73
C THR A 866 -10.93 -5.67 -73.25
N LEU A 867 -11.60 -4.58 -72.91
CA LEU A 867 -12.85 -4.12 -73.53
C LEU A 867 -12.66 -3.92 -75.04
N PHE A 868 -11.60 -3.23 -75.48
CA PHE A 868 -11.34 -3.03 -76.91
C PHE A 868 -11.16 -4.37 -77.64
N PHE A 869 -10.43 -5.33 -77.05
CA PHE A 869 -10.25 -6.67 -77.62
C PHE A 869 -11.56 -7.47 -77.62
N TRP A 870 -12.42 -7.36 -76.60
CA TRP A 870 -13.76 -7.97 -76.58
C TRP A 870 -14.65 -7.37 -77.66
N VAL A 871 -14.81 -6.04 -77.70
CA VAL A 871 -15.68 -5.34 -78.64
C VAL A 871 -15.20 -5.52 -80.08
N ALA A 872 -13.90 -5.32 -80.35
CA ALA A 872 -13.33 -5.51 -81.68
C ALA A 872 -13.33 -7.00 -82.10
N GLY A 873 -13.05 -7.91 -81.16
CA GLY A 873 -13.07 -9.35 -81.37
C GLY A 873 -14.47 -9.86 -81.74
N ILE A 874 -15.48 -9.56 -80.91
CA ILE A 874 -16.89 -9.91 -81.16
C ILE A 874 -17.40 -9.25 -82.45
N ALA A 875 -17.07 -7.97 -82.69
CA ALA A 875 -17.44 -7.30 -83.94
C ALA A 875 -16.82 -7.97 -85.18
N MET A 876 -15.54 -8.36 -85.14
CA MET A 876 -14.89 -9.06 -86.25
C MET A 876 -15.35 -10.51 -86.41
N VAL A 877 -15.72 -11.21 -85.34
CA VAL A 877 -16.41 -12.52 -85.40
C VAL A 877 -17.80 -12.36 -86.03
N GLY A 878 -18.59 -11.38 -85.61
CA GLY A 878 -19.92 -11.10 -86.16
C GLY A 878 -19.89 -10.70 -87.64
N ILE A 879 -19.01 -9.76 -88.00
CA ILE A 879 -18.78 -9.36 -89.41
C ILE A 879 -18.22 -10.53 -90.23
N GLY A 880 -17.34 -11.36 -89.65
CA GLY A 880 -16.82 -12.57 -90.26
C GLY A 880 -17.92 -13.62 -90.55
N MET A 881 -18.81 -13.86 -89.59
CA MET A 881 -19.95 -14.77 -89.75
C MET A 881 -20.99 -14.23 -90.74
N VAL A 882 -21.34 -12.94 -90.69
CA VAL A 882 -22.24 -12.32 -91.67
C VAL A 882 -21.60 -12.31 -93.07
N GLY A 883 -20.29 -12.09 -93.18
CA GLY A 883 -19.55 -12.19 -94.43
C GLY A 883 -19.48 -13.62 -94.99
N ALA A 884 -19.38 -14.63 -94.13
CA ALA A 884 -19.44 -16.05 -94.51
C ALA A 884 -20.85 -16.49 -94.92
N ALA A 885 -21.90 -16.03 -94.22
CA ALA A 885 -23.28 -16.33 -94.54
C ALA A 885 -23.77 -15.67 -95.85
N ASN A 886 -23.17 -14.54 -96.24
CA ASN A 886 -23.43 -13.87 -97.52
C ASN A 886 -22.50 -14.31 -98.67
N ALA A 887 -21.61 -15.29 -98.45
CA ALA A 887 -20.72 -15.82 -99.49
C ALA A 887 -21.49 -16.78 -100.42
N SER A 888 -22.17 -16.24 -101.43
CA SER A 888 -22.88 -17.04 -102.44
C SER A 888 -21.94 -17.92 -103.26
N SER A 889 -22.40 -19.14 -103.55
CA SER A 889 -21.71 -20.23 -104.25
C SER A 889 -21.24 -19.90 -105.67
N GLU A 890 -20.05 -20.37 -106.03
CA GLU A 890 -19.72 -20.95 -107.35
C GLU A 890 -18.43 -21.81 -107.27
N ASP A 891 -18.55 -23.09 -107.67
CA ASP A 891 -17.60 -24.04 -108.32
C ASP A 891 -16.07 -23.96 -108.06
N ASP A 892 -15.30 -25.05 -107.88
CA ASP A 892 -15.50 -26.53 -107.80
C ASP A 892 -14.26 -27.10 -107.00
N SER A 893 -13.98 -28.38 -106.72
CA SER A 893 -14.43 -29.67 -107.26
C SER A 893 -14.16 -30.85 -106.29
N LEU A 894 -14.73 -32.01 -106.63
CA LEU A 894 -14.27 -33.41 -106.45
C LEU A 894 -13.33 -33.79 -105.26
N ALA A 895 -13.46 -34.94 -104.58
CA ALA A 895 -14.57 -35.85 -104.22
C ALA A 895 -13.96 -37.14 -103.62
N THR A 896 -14.35 -37.53 -102.40
CA THR A 896 -14.61 -38.93 -101.91
C THR A 896 -14.83 -38.90 -100.38
N ALA A 897 -15.49 -39.85 -99.70
CA ALA A 897 -16.66 -40.70 -99.96
C ALA A 897 -16.77 -41.74 -98.81
N ALA A 898 -17.95 -41.91 -98.18
CA ALA A 898 -18.24 -42.85 -97.07
C ALA A 898 -17.43 -42.59 -95.75
N ALA A 899 -17.96 -42.66 -94.53
CA ALA A 899 -18.99 -43.48 -93.85
C ALA A 899 -18.45 -44.78 -93.21
N ALA A 900 -19.10 -45.21 -92.11
CA ALA A 900 -18.75 -46.31 -91.19
C ALA A 900 -17.54 -46.01 -90.25
N GLU A 901 -17.48 -46.49 -89.00
CA GLU A 901 -18.49 -47.11 -88.12
C GLU A 901 -18.04 -46.99 -86.64
N GLU A 902 -18.95 -47.22 -85.69
CA GLU A 902 -18.53 -47.74 -84.37
C GLU A 902 -18.21 -49.24 -84.51
N ALA A 903 -17.08 -49.73 -83.96
CA ALA A 903 -17.04 -50.96 -83.15
C ALA A 903 -15.64 -51.49 -82.80
N SER A 904 -15.58 -52.14 -81.64
CA SER A 904 -14.76 -53.32 -81.30
C SER A 904 -13.22 -53.26 -81.31
N LYS A 905 -12.69 -53.15 -80.08
CA LYS A 905 -11.94 -54.21 -79.36
C LYS A 905 -10.59 -54.77 -79.87
N ALA A 906 -9.66 -54.74 -78.91
CA ALA A 906 -8.84 -55.85 -78.39
C ALA A 906 -7.41 -56.05 -78.91
N GLU A 907 -6.56 -56.39 -77.93
CA GLU A 907 -5.20 -56.94 -78.00
C GLU A 907 -4.13 -56.02 -78.67
N ASP A 908 -2.88 -56.00 -78.22
CA ASP A 908 -2.18 -56.92 -77.29
C ASP A 908 -1.29 -56.17 -76.28
N ALA A 909 -0.81 -56.87 -75.24
CA ALA A 909 0.18 -56.38 -74.28
C ALA A 909 1.63 -56.57 -74.82
N PRO A 910 2.69 -56.28 -74.02
CA PRO A 910 3.13 -57.29 -73.03
C PRO A 910 3.71 -56.74 -71.70
N SER A 911 3.68 -57.61 -70.66
CA SER A 911 4.66 -57.77 -69.56
C SER A 911 4.91 -56.55 -68.62
N GLU A 912 4.72 -56.57 -67.28
CA GLU A 912 4.98 -57.60 -66.24
C GLU A 912 6.47 -58.05 -66.24
N GLU A 913 7.16 -58.38 -65.15
CA GLU A 913 6.83 -58.76 -63.76
C GLU A 913 7.57 -57.79 -62.76
N GLU A 914 7.52 -57.85 -61.42
CA GLU A 914 7.02 -58.85 -60.45
C GLU A 914 6.70 -58.18 -59.07
N ASP A 915 6.00 -58.93 -58.21
CA ASP A 915 5.49 -58.64 -56.84
C ASP A 915 6.59 -58.34 -55.76
N ALA A 916 6.36 -58.16 -54.44
CA ALA A 916 5.21 -58.25 -53.52
C ALA A 916 5.48 -57.30 -52.29
N ASP A 917 4.53 -56.70 -51.57
CA ASP A 917 3.50 -57.22 -50.61
C ASP A 917 4.03 -57.58 -49.19
N GLU A 918 3.15 -57.44 -48.20
CA GLU A 918 3.30 -57.58 -46.72
C GLU A 918 4.29 -56.60 -46.02
N GLY A 919 3.94 -55.91 -44.92
CA GLY A 919 2.64 -55.76 -44.23
C GLY A 919 2.78 -55.58 -42.71
N GLY A 920 1.85 -54.85 -42.07
CA GLY A 920 1.64 -54.86 -40.61
C GLY A 920 1.72 -53.49 -39.92
N GLU A 921 0.60 -53.14 -39.26
CA GLU A 921 0.35 -52.01 -38.31
C GLU A 921 0.56 -50.58 -38.84
#